data_AF-A0A933U155-F1
#
_entry.id   AF-A0A933U155-F1
#
_cell.length_a   1.000
_cell.length_b   1.000
_cell.length_c   1.000
_cell.angle_alpha   90.00
_cell.angle_beta   90.00
_cell.angle_gamma   90.00
#
_symmetry.space_group_name_H-M   'P 1'
#
loop_
_entity.id
_entity.type
_entity.pdbx_description
1 polymer ?
#
loop_
_entity_poly.entity_id
_entity_poly.type
_entity_poly.pdbx_seq_one_letter_code
_entity_poly.pdbx_strand_id
1 'polypeptide(L)'
;MSHGAREGRMRARASSIARSGLLLLACLATSACACGTQAAVAPSSSSNPAVARATPQNGRLRVEFLDNGAFAEDNAAAIDREGVRRIPWWRSSLGMEQVVALDDELRPRDANDSGARLHAARTRGGEFLEQPVPAYAPFARSLRIAGEVLGSGVVVVRDVAPDGARGEARFELDDAPAWRAFAITGDALAAKLGREPMPRFVVRFEAANTNGLAHWRALTASAELPCPTEAELKAELKGVLDWVIHECLTRGIDDVGPKKTGWMCHYFDAVTGERITTARAVSFFAFFDLLRMALEGGESAEWRAGLDRFLASLLEDGLHPVTGLPRAWDCETDVPRDDVPLEIGLTLGFLIDVAERGPDAWRARCKAAAVKLGETVLAKGLLPDGNVAASYFPSDGRVNSNVGRLRRLDVLAQLARLSKLAGDARFESASREALWTFEYSHAWSGTWQQIDPAFDDEYGHYGARAATSWRAAPQEKVFRELALGGWRHFRPLWTDSVRLGGTCAADQVRCWVLLMDVAELAPEEKDAIRAATWPAVRGHFKGEQGGSGAWEDLTVIDFDSQATFALKVGDFPGAPQNLLHGLSAVYEPGYLRTDEVRAMYTAVLRSSLETYKRPHGFLMETKQRDGPNSAMGSMRMLLGLAKMYAKLK
;
A
#
# COMPACT_ATOMS: atom_id res chain seq x y z
N MET A 1 9.05 54.11 3.60
CA MET A 1 7.91 53.23 3.97
C MET A 1 8.09 51.91 3.22
N SER A 2 8.45 50.79 3.87
CA SER A 2 8.63 49.51 3.15
C SER A 2 8.64 48.20 3.97
N HIS A 3 8.93 48.21 5.29
CA HIS A 3 9.05 46.95 6.06
C HIS A 3 7.71 46.34 6.53
N GLY A 4 6.83 47.10 7.20
CA GLY A 4 5.57 46.55 7.75
C GLY A 4 4.64 45.89 6.70
N ALA A 5 4.72 46.33 5.44
CA ALA A 5 3.96 45.76 4.32
C ALA A 5 4.45 44.36 3.86
N ARG A 6 5.57 43.85 4.42
CA ARG A 6 6.14 42.53 4.12
C ARG A 6 5.77 41.50 5.19
N GLU A 7 5.84 41.87 6.47
CA GLU A 7 5.40 41.01 7.59
C GLU A 7 3.90 40.74 7.56
N GLY A 8 3.08 41.76 7.28
CA GLY A 8 1.63 41.59 7.14
C GLY A 8 1.23 40.56 6.08
N ARG A 9 1.99 40.48 4.96
CA ARG A 9 1.75 39.47 3.91
C ARG A 9 2.21 38.07 4.31
N MET A 10 3.24 37.94 5.15
CA MET A 10 3.65 36.62 5.68
C MET A 10 2.65 36.09 6.71
N ARG A 11 2.16 36.94 7.64
CA ARG A 11 1.11 36.53 8.59
C ARG A 11 -0.21 36.19 7.89
N ALA A 12 -0.61 36.97 6.87
CA ALA A 12 -1.79 36.65 6.06
C ALA A 12 -1.65 35.32 5.30
N ARG A 13 -0.47 35.03 4.70
CA ARG A 13 -0.19 33.74 4.08
C ARG A 13 -0.23 32.58 5.07
N ALA A 14 0.34 32.73 6.27
CA ALA A 14 0.29 31.71 7.32
C ALA A 14 -1.16 31.36 7.70
N SER A 15 -2.02 32.36 7.93
CA SER A 15 -3.45 32.12 8.22
C SER A 15 -4.23 31.54 7.03
N SER A 16 -3.81 31.85 5.79
CA SER A 16 -4.41 31.27 4.59
C SER A 16 -4.06 29.79 4.46
N ILE A 17 -2.80 29.42 4.69
CA ILE A 17 -2.32 28.03 4.61
C ILE A 17 -2.99 27.17 5.70
N ALA A 18 -3.11 27.69 6.92
CA ALA A 18 -3.84 27.01 8.00
C ALA A 18 -5.33 26.76 7.65
N ARG A 19 -5.99 27.72 6.99
CA ARG A 19 -7.40 27.56 6.55
C ARG A 19 -7.57 26.63 5.36
N SER A 20 -6.63 26.63 4.40
CA SER A 20 -6.63 25.68 3.28
C SER A 20 -6.35 24.24 3.74
N GLY A 21 -5.47 24.06 4.74
CA GLY A 21 -5.18 22.75 5.32
C GLY A 21 -6.41 22.07 5.96
N LEU A 22 -7.28 22.84 6.63
CA LEU A 22 -8.52 22.31 7.20
C LEU A 22 -9.56 21.89 6.15
N LEU A 23 -9.58 22.51 4.96
CA LEU A 23 -10.50 22.09 3.89
C LEU A 23 -9.96 20.89 3.09
N LEU A 24 -8.64 20.78 2.91
CA LEU A 24 -8.04 19.63 2.22
C LEU A 24 -8.22 18.31 3.00
N LEU A 25 -8.30 18.34 4.33
CA LEU A 25 -8.43 17.16 5.19
C LEU A 25 -9.67 16.26 4.89
N ALA A 26 -10.65 16.75 4.13
CA ALA A 26 -11.81 15.97 3.67
C ALA A 26 -11.63 15.31 2.28
N CYS A 27 -10.57 15.65 1.54
CA CYS A 27 -10.38 15.25 0.13
C CYS A 27 -9.22 14.28 -0.12
N LEU A 28 -8.35 14.06 0.87
CA LEU A 28 -7.02 13.45 0.67
C LEU A 28 -7.05 11.91 0.59
N ALA A 29 -7.50 11.44 -0.56
CA ALA A 29 -7.02 10.21 -1.19
C ALA A 29 -7.10 10.34 -2.73
N THR A 30 -6.04 9.84 -3.40
CA THR A 30 -5.92 9.45 -4.83
C THR A 30 -5.75 10.54 -5.91
N SER A 31 -4.64 10.52 -6.70
CA SER A 31 -4.35 11.21 -7.98
C SER A 31 -2.86 11.04 -8.39
N ALA A 32 -2.41 10.97 -9.67
CA ALA A 32 -3.05 10.81 -11.00
C ALA A 32 -1.97 10.53 -12.11
N CYS A 33 -2.32 10.05 -13.34
CA CYS A 33 -1.35 9.59 -14.36
C CYS A 33 -1.47 9.98 -15.87
N ALA A 34 -0.36 9.77 -16.63
CA ALA A 34 -0.12 9.42 -18.06
C ALA A 34 1.43 9.22 -18.28
N CYS A 35 2.10 8.42 -19.15
CA CYS A 35 1.78 7.51 -20.30
C CYS A 35 3.03 6.52 -20.59
N GLY A 36 3.23 5.23 -21.08
CA GLY A 36 2.63 3.88 -21.51
C GLY A 36 2.76 2.83 -22.73
N THR A 37 3.19 2.97 -24.03
CA THR A 37 2.99 1.94 -25.14
C THR A 37 4.14 0.99 -25.59
N GLN A 38 3.85 -0.32 -25.50
CA GLN A 38 4.02 -1.48 -26.45
C GLN A 38 5.32 -1.88 -27.21
N ALA A 39 5.76 -3.13 -26.96
CA ALA A 39 6.00 -4.20 -27.98
C ALA A 39 5.86 -5.59 -27.30
N ALA A 40 5.55 -6.67 -28.03
CA ALA A 40 5.16 -7.97 -27.43
C ALA A 40 6.16 -9.12 -27.63
N VAL A 41 6.39 -9.92 -26.58
CA VAL A 41 7.15 -11.18 -26.57
C VAL A 41 6.41 -12.21 -25.72
N ALA A 42 6.45 -13.50 -26.09
CA ALA A 42 5.73 -14.57 -25.40
C ALA A 42 6.37 -14.95 -24.04
N PRO A 43 5.58 -15.30 -23.02
CA PRO A 43 6.10 -15.63 -21.69
C PRO A 43 6.75 -17.01 -21.66
N SER A 44 8.02 -17.07 -21.27
CA SER A 44 8.67 -18.31 -20.84
C SER A 44 8.22 -18.68 -19.43
N SER A 45 7.90 -19.96 -19.23
CA SER A 45 7.54 -20.51 -17.92
C SER A 45 8.79 -20.76 -17.08
N SER A 46 9.26 -19.76 -16.34
CA SER A 46 10.35 -19.94 -15.36
C SER A 46 9.85 -20.74 -14.16
N SER A 47 10.19 -22.02 -14.09
CA SER A 47 9.96 -22.83 -12.90
C SER A 47 10.87 -22.34 -11.77
N ASN A 48 10.29 -21.67 -10.77
CA ASN A 48 11.02 -21.31 -9.55
C ASN A 48 11.65 -22.58 -8.95
N PRO A 49 12.98 -22.63 -8.73
CA PRO A 49 13.58 -23.69 -7.94
C PRO A 49 12.98 -23.65 -6.53
N ALA A 50 12.86 -24.82 -5.90
CA ALA A 50 12.16 -24.94 -4.62
C ALA A 50 12.93 -24.28 -3.47
N VAL A 51 12.70 -22.97 -3.27
CA VAL A 51 13.02 -22.29 -2.00
C VAL A 51 12.30 -23.07 -0.91
N ALA A 52 13.07 -23.77 -0.07
CA ALA A 52 12.53 -24.57 1.00
C ALA A 52 11.78 -23.65 1.96
N ARG A 53 10.46 -23.87 2.11
CA ARG A 53 9.62 -23.05 2.99
C ARG A 53 10.17 -23.13 4.41
N ALA A 54 10.81 -22.06 4.87
CA ALA A 54 11.33 -21.98 6.21
C ALA A 54 10.16 -22.05 7.21
N THR A 55 10.24 -22.99 8.15
CA THR A 55 9.28 -23.08 9.26
C THR A 55 9.71 -22.11 10.36
N PRO A 56 8.78 -21.35 10.97
CA PRO A 56 9.11 -20.51 12.12
C PRO A 56 9.74 -21.30 13.27
N GLN A 57 10.76 -20.72 13.90
CA GLN A 57 11.44 -21.26 15.09
C GLN A 57 11.40 -20.20 16.20
N ASN A 58 10.94 -20.57 17.39
CA ASN A 58 10.87 -19.69 18.58
C ASN A 58 10.19 -18.32 18.29
N GLY A 59 9.10 -18.31 17.51
CA GLY A 59 8.37 -17.10 17.14
C GLY A 59 9.11 -16.18 16.14
N ARG A 60 10.08 -16.71 15.39
CA ARG A 60 10.84 -16.00 14.35
C ARG A 60 10.86 -16.79 13.05
N LEU A 61 10.99 -16.09 11.93
CA LEU A 61 11.20 -16.68 10.62
C LEU A 61 12.43 -16.05 9.97
N ARG A 62 13.38 -16.87 9.50
CA ARG A 62 14.47 -16.40 8.66
C ARG A 62 13.97 -16.27 7.23
N VAL A 63 13.97 -15.06 6.70
CA VAL A 63 13.51 -14.71 5.35
C VAL A 63 14.71 -14.34 4.50
N GLU A 64 14.75 -14.84 3.26
CA GLU A 64 15.73 -14.46 2.25
C GLU A 64 15.22 -13.26 1.45
N PHE A 65 16.09 -12.27 1.20
CA PHE A 65 15.73 -10.97 0.62
C PHE A 65 16.43 -10.64 -0.69
N LEU A 66 17.51 -11.33 -1.07
CA LEU A 66 18.03 -11.23 -2.43
C LEU A 66 17.11 -12.01 -3.37
N ASP A 67 16.65 -11.37 -4.44
CA ASP A 67 15.96 -12.04 -5.54
C ASP A 67 16.96 -12.26 -6.70
N ASN A 68 16.76 -13.31 -7.51
CA ASN A 68 17.64 -13.68 -8.64
C ASN A 68 19.15 -13.76 -8.31
N GLY A 69 19.51 -14.27 -7.13
CA GLY A 69 20.91 -14.50 -6.74
C GLY A 69 21.65 -15.60 -7.49
N ALA A 70 20.93 -16.37 -8.32
CA ALA A 70 21.48 -17.34 -9.27
C ALA A 70 21.58 -16.79 -10.71
N PHE A 71 21.17 -15.54 -10.95
CA PHE A 71 21.21 -14.87 -12.27
C PHE A 71 20.52 -15.65 -13.40
N ALA A 72 19.46 -16.38 -13.06
CA ALA A 72 18.70 -17.24 -13.96
C ALA A 72 17.49 -16.53 -14.62
N GLU A 73 17.03 -15.40 -14.06
CA GLU A 73 16.07 -14.53 -14.75
C GLU A 73 16.80 -13.63 -15.76
N ASP A 74 16.36 -13.70 -17.02
CA ASP A 74 16.89 -12.93 -18.14
C ASP A 74 16.13 -11.61 -18.36
N ASN A 75 16.79 -10.67 -19.03
CA ASN A 75 16.17 -9.49 -19.60
C ASN A 75 16.71 -9.22 -21.03
N ALA A 76 16.22 -10.01 -21.98
CA ALA A 76 16.60 -9.88 -23.38
C ALA A 76 16.20 -8.53 -24.02
N ALA A 77 15.07 -7.94 -23.60
CA ALA A 77 14.33 -6.95 -24.38
C ALA A 77 13.98 -5.62 -23.67
N ALA A 78 13.82 -5.58 -22.35
CA ALA A 78 13.41 -4.36 -21.65
C ALA A 78 14.62 -3.48 -21.34
N ILE A 79 14.82 -2.48 -22.20
CA ILE A 79 15.85 -1.45 -22.06
C ILE A 79 15.28 -0.30 -21.20
N ASP A 80 16.13 0.34 -20.39
CA ASP A 80 15.80 1.55 -19.65
C ASP A 80 16.08 2.84 -20.44
N ARG A 81 15.69 3.99 -19.87
CA ARG A 81 15.95 5.34 -20.40
C ARG A 81 17.43 5.72 -20.54
N GLU A 82 18.34 4.95 -19.95
CA GLU A 82 19.80 5.14 -20.00
C GLU A 82 20.45 4.20 -21.05
N GLY A 83 19.66 3.34 -21.72
CA GLY A 83 20.12 2.39 -22.73
C GLY A 83 20.54 1.03 -22.17
N VAL A 84 20.37 0.80 -20.86
CA VAL A 84 20.82 -0.40 -20.16
C VAL A 84 19.70 -1.43 -20.07
N ARG A 85 20.01 -2.69 -20.42
CA ARG A 85 19.16 -3.84 -20.06
C ARG A 85 19.45 -4.22 -18.62
N ARG A 86 18.62 -3.78 -17.68
CA ARG A 86 18.76 -4.08 -16.24
C ARG A 86 18.78 -5.59 -16.00
N ILE A 87 19.63 -6.05 -15.08
CA ILE A 87 19.53 -7.42 -14.54
C ILE A 87 18.28 -7.47 -13.65
N PRO A 88 17.39 -8.45 -13.78
CA PRO A 88 16.24 -8.57 -12.89
C PRO A 88 16.68 -8.61 -11.42
N TRP A 89 16.06 -7.73 -10.62
CA TRP A 89 16.25 -7.47 -9.19
C TRP A 89 17.52 -6.74 -8.76
N TRP A 90 18.48 -6.48 -9.65
CA TRP A 90 19.77 -5.90 -9.27
C TRP A 90 19.98 -4.49 -9.82
N ARG A 91 20.45 -3.58 -8.97
CA ARG A 91 21.18 -2.39 -9.43
C ARG A 91 22.57 -2.84 -9.85
N SER A 92 23.02 -2.47 -11.05
CA SER A 92 24.36 -2.82 -11.53
C SER A 92 24.91 -1.75 -12.47
N SER A 93 26.23 -1.79 -12.67
CA SER A 93 26.97 -0.82 -13.48
C SER A 93 26.73 -0.94 -15.00
N LEU A 94 26.49 -2.14 -15.52
CA LEU A 94 26.38 -2.42 -16.97
C LEU A 94 25.18 -3.32 -17.32
N GLY A 95 24.26 -3.55 -16.38
CA GLY A 95 23.10 -4.41 -16.62
C GLY A 95 23.49 -5.85 -16.98
N MET A 96 22.75 -6.45 -17.92
CA MET A 96 22.93 -7.83 -18.39
C MET A 96 24.32 -8.13 -18.97
N GLU A 97 25.15 -7.13 -19.32
CA GLU A 97 26.53 -7.35 -19.78
C GLU A 97 27.48 -7.86 -18.68
N GLN A 98 27.04 -7.82 -17.43
CA GLN A 98 27.70 -8.49 -16.31
C GLN A 98 27.27 -9.96 -16.17
N VAL A 99 26.12 -10.39 -16.70
CA VAL A 99 25.67 -11.78 -16.59
C VAL A 99 26.37 -12.63 -17.65
N VAL A 100 27.17 -13.59 -17.19
CA VAL A 100 27.86 -14.58 -18.04
C VAL A 100 27.21 -15.95 -17.86
N ALA A 101 27.15 -16.72 -18.94
CA ALA A 101 26.94 -18.17 -18.84
C ALA A 101 28.25 -18.82 -18.39
N LEU A 102 28.18 -19.81 -17.50
CA LEU A 102 29.34 -20.62 -17.15
C LEU A 102 29.59 -21.66 -18.25
N ASP A 103 30.81 -21.67 -18.79
CA ASP A 103 31.33 -22.71 -19.66
C ASP A 103 31.81 -23.93 -18.84
N ASP A 104 32.38 -24.93 -19.52
CA ASP A 104 32.87 -26.15 -18.88
C ASP A 104 34.18 -25.94 -18.07
N GLU A 105 34.90 -24.82 -18.23
CA GLU A 105 36.04 -24.47 -17.37
C GLU A 105 35.58 -23.81 -16.06
N LEU A 106 34.50 -23.04 -16.13
CA LEU A 106 33.87 -22.37 -14.97
C LEU A 106 32.79 -23.21 -14.28
N ARG A 107 32.42 -24.37 -14.82
CA ARG A 107 31.45 -25.31 -14.22
C ARG A 107 32.01 -25.93 -12.92
N PRO A 108 31.23 -26.02 -11.82
CA PRO A 108 31.68 -26.75 -10.64
C PRO A 108 31.69 -28.26 -10.95
N ARG A 109 32.76 -28.96 -10.55
CA ARG A 109 32.99 -30.37 -10.90
C ARG A 109 31.91 -31.35 -10.43
N ASP A 110 31.13 -30.96 -9.43
CA ASP A 110 30.07 -31.76 -8.82
C ASP A 110 28.66 -31.46 -9.39
N ALA A 111 28.56 -30.60 -10.42
CA ALA A 111 27.30 -30.35 -11.11
C ALA A 111 26.88 -31.56 -11.96
N ASN A 112 25.93 -32.34 -11.45
CA ASN A 112 25.19 -33.31 -12.26
C ASN A 112 24.59 -32.65 -13.52
N ASP A 113 24.51 -33.40 -14.61
CA ASP A 113 24.19 -32.90 -15.96
C ASP A 113 22.69 -32.61 -16.19
N SER A 114 22.04 -31.97 -15.23
CA SER A 114 20.79 -31.26 -15.46
C SER A 114 21.08 -30.03 -16.33
N GLY A 115 20.54 -30.00 -17.55
CA GLY A 115 20.80 -28.96 -18.58
C GLY A 115 20.27 -27.54 -18.27
N ALA A 116 20.20 -27.15 -17.01
CA ALA A 116 20.03 -25.76 -16.60
C ALA A 116 21.31 -24.98 -16.93
N ARG A 117 21.17 -23.83 -17.59
CA ARG A 117 22.30 -22.90 -17.77
C ARG A 117 22.68 -22.35 -16.39
N LEU A 118 23.88 -22.69 -15.92
CA LEU A 118 24.45 -22.03 -14.76
C LEU A 118 24.94 -20.64 -15.20
N HIS A 119 24.42 -19.62 -14.55
CA HIS A 119 24.80 -18.22 -14.77
C HIS A 119 25.57 -17.69 -13.56
N ALA A 120 26.41 -16.69 -13.81
CA ALA A 120 27.06 -15.91 -12.78
C ALA A 120 27.12 -14.44 -13.21
N ALA A 121 27.19 -13.54 -12.25
CA ALA A 121 27.43 -12.13 -12.54
C ALA A 121 28.90 -11.77 -12.30
N ARG A 122 29.47 -11.06 -13.27
CA ARG A 122 30.85 -10.57 -13.29
C ARG A 122 30.93 -9.18 -12.66
N THR A 123 32.01 -8.94 -11.94
CA THR A 123 32.48 -7.59 -11.59
C THR A 123 33.97 -7.47 -11.87
N ARG A 124 34.37 -6.43 -12.60
CA ARG A 124 35.72 -5.90 -12.78
C ARG A 124 35.88 -4.58 -12.01
N GLY A 125 37.05 -3.96 -12.04
CA GLY A 125 37.33 -2.72 -11.30
C GLY A 125 36.28 -1.61 -11.50
N GLY A 126 35.56 -1.26 -10.43
CA GLY A 126 34.49 -0.27 -10.43
C GLY A 126 33.11 -0.78 -10.88
N GLU A 127 33.04 -1.96 -11.51
CA GLU A 127 31.77 -2.65 -11.75
C GLU A 127 31.18 -3.14 -10.41
N PHE A 128 29.85 -3.14 -10.29
CA PHE A 128 29.15 -3.59 -9.08
C PHE A 128 27.81 -4.26 -9.36
N LEU A 129 27.31 -4.93 -8.33
CA LEU A 129 25.96 -5.49 -8.22
C LEU A 129 25.45 -5.14 -6.82
N GLU A 130 24.26 -4.56 -6.64
CA GLU A 130 23.70 -4.30 -5.31
C GLU A 130 22.18 -4.45 -5.19
N GLN A 131 21.72 -4.82 -4.00
CA GLN A 131 20.32 -4.95 -3.62
C GLN A 131 20.09 -4.47 -2.16
N PRO A 132 18.89 -3.93 -1.85
CA PRO A 132 18.48 -3.67 -0.46
C PRO A 132 18.19 -4.99 0.28
N VAL A 133 18.49 -5.02 1.58
CA VAL A 133 18.15 -6.12 2.49
C VAL A 133 17.56 -5.53 3.77
N PRO A 134 16.23 -5.57 3.95
CA PRO A 134 15.58 -5.06 5.15
C PRO A 134 15.80 -5.99 6.35
N ALA A 135 15.62 -5.44 7.54
CA ALA A 135 15.63 -6.22 8.78
C ALA A 135 14.76 -5.56 9.85
N TYR A 136 14.14 -6.36 10.72
CA TYR A 136 13.49 -5.84 11.93
C TYR A 136 14.56 -5.44 12.95
N ALA A 137 14.52 -4.23 13.51
CA ALA A 137 15.65 -3.63 14.22
C ALA A 137 16.18 -4.49 15.40
N PRO A 138 15.34 -5.03 16.32
CA PRO A 138 15.78 -5.96 17.36
C PRO A 138 16.46 -7.26 16.86
N PHE A 139 16.32 -7.60 15.58
CA PHE A 139 16.93 -8.77 14.94
C PHE A 139 17.93 -8.39 13.83
N ALA A 140 18.36 -7.12 13.69
CA ALA A 140 19.28 -6.70 12.63
C ALA A 140 20.60 -7.50 12.60
N ARG A 141 21.13 -7.84 13.78
CA ARG A 141 22.31 -8.70 13.98
C ARG A 141 22.12 -10.17 13.54
N SER A 142 20.90 -10.60 13.22
CA SER A 142 20.63 -11.92 12.63
C SER A 142 20.97 -12.01 11.13
N LEU A 143 21.37 -10.90 10.50
CA LEU A 143 21.77 -10.86 9.10
C LEU A 143 22.81 -11.95 8.77
N ARG A 144 22.57 -12.67 7.67
CA ARG A 144 23.54 -13.59 7.07
C ARG A 144 23.54 -13.37 5.56
N ILE A 145 24.69 -12.98 5.02
CA ILE A 145 24.96 -12.89 3.58
C ILE A 145 25.86 -14.06 3.22
N ALA A 146 25.57 -14.78 2.14
CA ALA A 146 26.38 -15.92 1.69
C ALA A 146 26.26 -16.13 0.18
N GLY A 147 27.21 -16.86 -0.40
CA GLY A 147 27.19 -17.25 -1.80
C GLY A 147 28.52 -17.85 -2.22
N GLU A 148 28.79 -17.89 -3.52
CA GLU A 148 30.06 -18.38 -4.06
C GLU A 148 30.76 -17.32 -4.92
N VAL A 149 32.08 -17.24 -4.77
CA VAL A 149 32.96 -16.35 -5.54
C VAL A 149 34.03 -17.13 -6.29
N LEU A 150 34.44 -16.62 -7.45
CA LEU A 150 35.63 -17.05 -8.20
C LEU A 150 36.45 -15.81 -8.56
N GLY A 151 37.77 -15.85 -8.37
CA GLY A 151 38.65 -14.69 -8.43
C GLY A 151 38.68 -13.90 -7.11
N SER A 152 39.00 -12.60 -7.17
CA SER A 152 39.20 -11.74 -5.99
C SER A 152 38.11 -10.68 -5.88
N GLY A 153 37.21 -10.87 -4.93
CA GLY A 153 36.00 -10.06 -4.73
C GLY A 153 35.92 -9.40 -3.35
N VAL A 154 35.11 -8.36 -3.24
CA VAL A 154 34.72 -7.72 -1.99
C VAL A 154 33.20 -7.72 -1.87
N VAL A 155 32.72 -8.09 -0.68
CA VAL A 155 31.34 -7.81 -0.27
C VAL A 155 31.34 -6.53 0.56
N VAL A 156 30.52 -5.58 0.16
CA VAL A 156 30.30 -4.31 0.85
C VAL A 156 28.91 -4.33 1.45
N VAL A 157 28.82 -4.07 2.75
CA VAL A 157 27.54 -3.95 3.46
C VAL A 157 27.43 -2.54 4.00
N ARG A 158 26.35 -1.85 3.62
CA ARG A 158 26.04 -0.49 4.07
C ARG A 158 24.79 -0.49 4.93
N ASP A 159 24.75 0.39 5.91
CA ASP A 159 23.55 0.72 6.70
C ASP A 159 23.50 2.24 6.97
N VAL A 160 22.42 2.70 7.60
CA VAL A 160 22.25 4.09 8.00
C VAL A 160 22.19 4.16 9.53
N ALA A 161 23.11 4.90 10.13
CA ALA A 161 23.20 5.11 11.57
C ALA A 161 22.07 6.04 12.08
N PRO A 162 21.73 6.04 13.38
CA PRO A 162 20.63 6.84 13.93
C PRO A 162 20.75 8.36 13.75
N ASP A 163 21.96 8.87 13.51
CA ASP A 163 22.29 10.27 13.21
C ASP A 163 22.20 10.61 11.71
N GLY A 164 21.97 9.60 10.85
CA GLY A 164 21.96 9.71 9.40
C GLY A 164 23.33 9.46 8.73
N ALA A 165 24.39 9.17 9.50
CA ALA A 165 25.68 8.80 8.93
C ALA A 165 25.60 7.43 8.24
N ARG A 166 26.28 7.25 7.11
CA ARG A 166 26.35 5.95 6.42
C ARG A 166 27.42 5.09 7.07
N GLY A 167 27.05 3.89 7.53
CA GLY A 167 28.02 2.84 7.79
C GLY A 167 28.41 2.14 6.49
N GLU A 168 29.69 1.77 6.35
CA GLU A 168 30.15 0.83 5.33
C GLU A 168 31.14 -0.15 5.96
N ALA A 169 30.84 -1.45 5.84
CA ALA A 169 31.73 -2.53 6.20
C ALA A 169 32.19 -3.26 4.92
N ARG A 170 33.50 -3.37 4.73
CA ARG A 170 34.11 -4.07 3.59
C ARG A 170 34.71 -5.40 4.03
N PHE A 171 34.32 -6.46 3.31
CA PHE A 171 34.76 -7.83 3.49
C PHE A 171 35.49 -8.28 2.23
N GLU A 172 36.81 -8.22 2.28
CA GLU A 172 37.69 -8.79 1.25
C GLU A 172 37.61 -10.33 1.31
N LEU A 173 37.50 -10.95 0.15
CA LEU A 173 37.57 -12.40 -0.03
C LEU A 173 38.90 -12.72 -0.71
N ASP A 174 39.70 -13.62 -0.12
CA ASP A 174 41.00 -13.99 -0.72
C ASP A 174 40.80 -14.55 -2.14
N ASP A 175 41.76 -14.26 -3.03
CA ASP A 175 41.70 -14.68 -4.43
C ASP A 175 41.44 -16.19 -4.58
N ALA A 176 40.35 -16.53 -5.24
CA ALA A 176 39.81 -17.88 -5.30
C ALA A 176 39.99 -18.47 -6.71
N PRO A 177 41.02 -19.31 -6.97
CA PRO A 177 41.26 -19.91 -8.30
C PRO A 177 40.25 -21.01 -8.67
N ALA A 178 39.34 -21.35 -7.75
CA ALA A 178 38.17 -22.18 -7.96
C ALA A 178 37.01 -21.62 -7.12
N TRP A 179 35.77 -21.99 -7.45
CA TRP A 179 34.58 -21.51 -6.73
C TRP A 179 34.68 -21.76 -5.22
N ARG A 180 34.60 -20.70 -4.44
CA ARG A 180 34.71 -20.71 -2.99
C ARG A 180 33.45 -20.13 -2.36
N ALA A 181 32.82 -20.93 -1.50
CA ALA A 181 31.71 -20.46 -0.68
C ALA A 181 32.19 -19.46 0.38
N PHE A 182 31.42 -18.39 0.60
CA PHE A 182 31.64 -17.39 1.65
C PHE A 182 30.37 -17.20 2.49
N ALA A 183 30.55 -16.74 3.74
CA ALA A 183 29.46 -16.32 4.61
C ALA A 183 29.89 -15.17 5.52
N ILE A 184 29.04 -14.16 5.65
CA ILE A 184 29.21 -12.98 6.50
C ILE A 184 28.00 -12.93 7.44
N THR A 185 28.24 -12.78 8.73
CA THR A 185 27.20 -12.70 9.78
C THR A 185 27.06 -11.28 10.32
N GLY A 186 25.92 -10.99 10.96
CA GLY A 186 25.69 -9.74 11.67
C GLY A 186 26.70 -9.49 12.81
N ASP A 187 27.29 -10.54 13.40
CA ASP A 187 28.42 -10.41 14.34
C ASP A 187 29.67 -9.86 13.66
N ALA A 188 30.01 -10.38 12.48
CA ALA A 188 31.15 -9.90 11.69
C ALA A 188 30.92 -8.47 11.16
N LEU A 189 29.66 -8.14 10.84
CA LEU A 189 29.24 -6.78 10.51
C LEU A 189 29.37 -5.82 11.70
N ALA A 190 28.88 -6.19 12.88
CA ALA A 190 29.00 -5.40 14.09
C ALA A 190 30.47 -5.12 14.45
N ALA A 191 31.32 -6.16 14.34
CA ALA A 191 32.77 -6.05 14.57
C ALA A 191 33.47 -5.13 13.55
N LYS A 192 33.03 -5.12 12.27
CA LYS A 192 33.56 -4.21 11.24
C LYS A 192 33.06 -2.77 11.38
N LEU A 193 31.82 -2.56 11.84
CA LEU A 193 31.23 -1.23 12.04
C LEU A 193 31.61 -0.59 13.38
N GLY A 194 32.09 -1.38 14.36
CA GLY A 194 32.38 -0.92 15.72
C GLY A 194 31.14 -0.60 16.56
N ARG A 195 29.95 -0.97 16.08
CA ARG A 195 28.64 -0.78 16.73
C ARG A 195 27.65 -1.86 16.28
N GLU A 196 26.48 -1.90 16.91
CA GLU A 196 25.38 -2.72 16.39
C GLU A 196 24.98 -2.30 14.95
N PRO A 197 24.67 -3.26 14.06
CA PRO A 197 24.20 -2.96 12.70
C PRO A 197 22.78 -2.41 12.73
N MET A 198 22.51 -1.39 11.94
CA MET A 198 21.17 -0.81 11.84
C MET A 198 20.30 -1.56 10.82
N PRO A 199 18.98 -1.64 11.02
CA PRO A 199 18.01 -2.04 9.99
C PRO A 199 18.16 -1.21 8.69
N ARG A 200 17.63 -1.76 7.58
CA ARG A 200 17.84 -1.32 6.19
C ARG A 200 19.32 -1.39 5.76
N PHE A 201 19.74 -2.57 5.33
CA PHE A 201 21.04 -2.77 4.68
C PHE A 201 20.98 -2.53 3.17
N VAL A 202 22.11 -2.17 2.57
CA VAL A 202 22.38 -2.41 1.13
C VAL A 202 23.58 -3.34 1.03
N VAL A 203 23.40 -4.47 0.33
CA VAL A 203 24.44 -5.46 0.10
C VAL A 203 24.92 -5.34 -1.33
N ARG A 204 26.24 -5.18 -1.49
CA ARG A 204 26.91 -4.86 -2.75
C ARG A 204 28.12 -5.75 -2.96
N PHE A 205 28.35 -6.15 -4.21
CA PHE A 205 29.42 -7.04 -4.63
C PHE A 205 30.30 -6.32 -5.65
N GLU A 206 31.62 -6.34 -5.45
CA GLU A 206 32.63 -5.60 -6.25
C GLU A 206 33.86 -6.48 -6.53
N ALA A 207 34.64 -6.18 -7.57
CA ALA A 207 36.02 -6.67 -7.65
C ALA A 207 36.87 -6.05 -6.53
N ALA A 208 37.83 -6.80 -5.97
CA ALA A 208 38.61 -6.34 -4.82
C ALA A 208 39.53 -5.13 -5.10
N ASN A 209 39.90 -4.89 -6.36
CA ASN A 209 40.71 -3.75 -6.79
C ASN A 209 40.41 -3.37 -8.25
N THR A 210 40.99 -2.27 -8.74
CA THR A 210 40.73 -1.73 -10.10
C THR A 210 41.09 -2.68 -11.24
N ASN A 211 42.00 -3.62 -11.01
CA ASN A 211 42.42 -4.62 -12.01
C ASN A 211 41.86 -6.02 -11.68
N GLY A 212 41.08 -6.13 -10.61
CA GLY A 212 40.50 -7.38 -10.13
C GLY A 212 39.35 -7.87 -11.01
N LEU A 213 39.10 -9.16 -10.90
CA LEU A 213 37.97 -9.85 -11.53
C LEU A 213 37.36 -10.77 -10.46
N ALA A 214 36.04 -10.67 -10.29
CA ALA A 214 35.25 -11.61 -9.52
C ALA A 214 34.03 -12.06 -10.33
N HIS A 215 33.69 -13.35 -10.20
CA HIS A 215 32.41 -13.90 -10.63
C HIS A 215 31.63 -14.35 -9.40
N TRP A 216 30.32 -14.08 -9.41
CA TRP A 216 29.42 -14.27 -8.28
C TRP A 216 28.24 -15.14 -8.66
N ARG A 217 27.87 -16.10 -7.82
CA ARG A 217 26.65 -16.90 -7.98
C ARG A 217 26.12 -17.40 -6.63
N ALA A 218 24.91 -17.97 -6.64
CA ALA A 218 24.22 -18.47 -5.46
C ALA A 218 24.15 -17.43 -4.33
N LEU A 219 24.00 -16.14 -4.69
CA LEU A 219 24.01 -15.04 -3.75
C LEU A 219 22.72 -15.03 -2.93
N THR A 220 22.87 -15.08 -1.62
CA THR A 220 21.77 -15.08 -0.65
C THR A 220 22.03 -14.01 0.41
N ALA A 221 20.98 -13.33 0.87
CA ALA A 221 21.03 -12.56 2.11
C ALA A 221 19.73 -12.76 2.88
N SER A 222 19.83 -13.04 4.17
CA SER A 222 18.68 -13.37 5.02
C SER A 222 18.76 -12.72 6.39
N ALA A 223 17.61 -12.36 6.94
CA ALA A 223 17.48 -11.91 8.33
C ALA A 223 16.25 -12.56 8.98
N GLU A 224 16.23 -12.59 10.32
CA GLU A 224 15.05 -13.01 11.08
C GLU A 224 14.04 -11.86 11.19
N LEU A 225 12.78 -12.18 10.88
CA LEU A 225 11.62 -11.37 11.18
C LEU A 225 10.81 -12.01 12.32
N PRO A 226 10.09 -11.23 13.15
CA PRO A 226 9.15 -11.77 14.13
C PRO A 226 8.02 -12.50 13.40
N CYS A 227 7.81 -13.78 13.71
CA CYS A 227 6.75 -14.61 13.14
C CYS A 227 5.99 -15.33 14.28
N PRO A 228 5.13 -14.62 15.02
CA PRO A 228 4.19 -15.22 15.95
C PRO A 228 3.22 -16.16 15.22
N THR A 229 2.48 -16.99 15.97
CA THR A 229 1.31 -17.71 15.44
C THR A 229 0.19 -16.74 15.05
N GLU A 230 -0.81 -17.21 14.30
CA GLU A 230 -1.98 -16.38 13.95
C GLU A 230 -2.73 -15.89 15.20
N ALA A 231 -2.89 -16.75 16.21
CA ALA A 231 -3.61 -16.42 17.45
C ALA A 231 -2.87 -15.38 18.30
N GLU A 232 -1.53 -15.48 18.41
CA GLU A 232 -0.71 -14.47 19.10
C GLU A 232 -0.77 -13.12 18.38
N LEU A 233 -0.66 -13.09 17.04
CA LEU A 233 -0.78 -11.86 16.27
C LEU A 233 -2.21 -11.27 16.36
N LYS A 234 -3.24 -12.12 16.45
CA LYS A 234 -4.63 -11.70 16.62
C LYS A 234 -4.87 -11.07 18.00
N ALA A 235 -4.25 -11.59 19.05
CA ALA A 235 -4.27 -11.00 20.38
C ALA A 235 -3.50 -9.67 20.44
N GLU A 236 -2.32 -9.59 19.81
CA GLU A 236 -1.54 -8.35 19.69
C GLU A 236 -2.33 -7.26 18.94
N LEU A 237 -2.91 -7.60 17.78
CA LEU A 237 -3.77 -6.71 17.01
C LEU A 237 -5.02 -6.29 17.80
N LYS A 238 -5.66 -7.19 18.55
CA LYS A 238 -6.81 -6.82 19.40
C LYS A 238 -6.42 -5.78 20.45
N GLY A 239 -5.28 -5.94 21.13
CA GLY A 239 -4.78 -4.96 22.10
C GLY A 239 -4.44 -3.60 21.49
N VAL A 240 -3.91 -3.57 20.26
CA VAL A 240 -3.67 -2.31 19.53
C VAL A 240 -4.98 -1.66 19.09
N LEU A 241 -5.92 -2.45 18.55
CA LEU A 241 -7.25 -2.00 18.12
C LEU A 241 -8.07 -1.48 19.29
N ASP A 242 -8.09 -2.16 20.43
CA ASP A 242 -8.81 -1.74 21.63
C ASP A 242 -8.35 -0.36 22.08
N TRP A 243 -7.04 -0.17 22.27
CA TRP A 243 -6.47 1.12 22.67
C TRP A 243 -6.74 2.22 21.64
N VAL A 244 -6.48 1.99 20.35
CA VAL A 244 -6.60 3.06 19.35
C VAL A 244 -8.06 3.43 19.06
N ILE A 245 -8.99 2.46 19.10
CA ILE A 245 -10.42 2.72 18.96
C ILE A 245 -10.95 3.42 20.20
N HIS A 246 -10.54 3.02 21.41
CA HIS A 246 -10.91 3.69 22.67
C HIS A 246 -10.52 5.18 22.67
N GLU A 247 -9.28 5.51 22.33
CA GLU A 247 -8.81 6.91 22.28
C GLU A 247 -9.62 7.73 21.25
N CYS A 248 -9.94 7.14 20.09
CA CYS A 248 -10.73 7.82 19.05
C CYS A 248 -12.21 7.98 19.44
N LEU A 249 -12.81 6.98 20.09
CA LEU A 249 -14.18 7.06 20.62
C LEU A 249 -14.29 8.03 21.81
N THR A 250 -13.22 8.17 22.61
CA THR A 250 -13.20 9.01 23.81
C THR A 250 -12.86 10.47 23.51
N ARG A 251 -11.96 10.75 22.54
CA ARG A 251 -11.47 12.11 22.26
C ARG A 251 -11.95 12.71 20.95
N GLY A 252 -12.28 11.88 19.97
CA GLY A 252 -12.65 12.31 18.62
C GLY A 252 -14.16 12.46 18.40
N ILE A 253 -14.96 11.66 19.11
CA ILE A 253 -16.42 11.72 19.04
C ILE A 253 -16.94 12.99 19.72
N ASP A 254 -18.04 13.50 19.18
CA ASP A 254 -18.77 14.65 19.66
C ASP A 254 -19.04 14.66 21.18
N ASP A 255 -18.61 15.74 21.82
CA ASP A 255 -18.93 16.13 23.20
C ASP A 255 -19.41 17.59 23.31
N VAL A 256 -19.58 18.28 22.18
CA VAL A 256 -19.98 19.70 22.10
C VAL A 256 -21.50 19.82 21.95
N GLY A 257 -22.02 21.04 21.85
CA GLY A 257 -23.46 21.31 21.74
C GLY A 257 -24.34 20.82 22.92
N PRO A 258 -25.66 21.04 22.85
CA PRO A 258 -26.64 20.28 23.64
C PRO A 258 -26.83 18.81 23.21
N LYS A 259 -26.66 18.45 21.92
CA LYS A 259 -26.91 17.11 21.38
C LYS A 259 -25.60 16.32 21.27
N LYS A 260 -25.47 15.20 22.00
CA LYS A 260 -24.28 14.33 21.95
C LYS A 260 -24.38 13.32 20.81
N THR A 261 -24.09 13.76 19.60
CA THR A 261 -24.20 12.94 18.37
C THR A 261 -23.14 11.83 18.32
N GLY A 262 -23.23 10.94 17.32
CA GLY A 262 -22.17 9.97 17.03
C GLY A 262 -21.06 10.48 16.10
N TRP A 263 -21.00 11.76 15.75
CA TRP A 263 -20.05 12.28 14.76
C TRP A 263 -18.62 12.38 15.31
N MET A 264 -17.63 12.30 14.41
CA MET A 264 -16.21 12.56 14.71
C MET A 264 -15.94 14.07 14.65
N CYS A 265 -16.34 14.80 15.69
CA CYS A 265 -16.26 16.27 15.73
C CYS A 265 -14.88 16.83 16.13
N HIS A 266 -13.93 16.02 16.62
CA HIS A 266 -12.69 16.55 17.20
C HIS A 266 -11.42 15.90 16.64
N TYR A 267 -10.41 16.74 16.36
CA TYR A 267 -9.03 16.30 16.17
C TYR A 267 -8.26 16.54 17.46
N PHE A 268 -7.45 15.57 17.88
CA PHE A 268 -6.72 15.59 19.14
C PHE A 268 -5.24 15.22 18.97
N ASP A 269 -4.46 15.54 19.99
CA ASP A 269 -3.01 15.35 20.03
C ASP A 269 -2.65 13.92 20.45
N ALA A 270 -1.74 13.28 19.73
CA ALA A 270 -1.29 11.92 20.01
C ALA A 270 -0.41 11.82 21.29
N VAL A 271 0.24 12.94 21.66
CA VAL A 271 1.17 13.04 22.78
C VAL A 271 0.46 13.51 24.05
N THR A 272 -0.32 14.61 23.99
CA THR A 272 -1.00 15.18 25.16
C THR A 272 -2.45 14.73 25.31
N GLY A 273 -3.09 14.23 24.24
CA GLY A 273 -4.51 13.87 24.24
C GLY A 273 -5.45 15.08 24.24
N GLU A 274 -4.92 16.30 24.16
CA GLU A 274 -5.70 17.54 24.15
C GLU A 274 -6.37 17.77 22.78
N ARG A 275 -7.45 18.56 22.77
CA ARG A 275 -8.17 18.93 21.54
C ARG A 275 -7.38 19.95 20.75
N ILE A 276 -7.00 19.61 19.53
CA ILE A 276 -6.34 20.51 18.57
C ILE A 276 -7.37 21.44 17.93
N THR A 277 -8.50 20.89 17.48
CA THR A 277 -9.64 21.67 16.97
C THR A 277 -10.93 20.85 16.98
N THR A 278 -12.06 21.53 17.13
CA THR A 278 -13.38 21.00 16.72
C THR A 278 -13.56 21.24 15.21
N ALA A 279 -14.24 20.33 14.53
CA ALA A 279 -14.65 20.43 13.14
C ALA A 279 -16.03 21.11 13.06
N ARG A 280 -16.13 22.16 12.24
CA ARG A 280 -17.36 22.97 12.08
C ARG A 280 -18.40 22.37 11.17
N ALA A 281 -18.00 21.46 10.29
CA ALA A 281 -18.89 20.72 9.43
C ALA A 281 -18.30 19.32 9.27
N VAL A 282 -19.06 18.30 9.67
CA VAL A 282 -18.67 16.89 9.58
C VAL A 282 -19.68 16.12 8.74
N SER A 283 -19.24 15.03 8.13
CA SER A 283 -20.07 14.14 7.32
C SER A 283 -19.69 12.68 7.63
N PHE A 284 -20.04 11.73 6.78
CA PHE A 284 -19.53 10.36 6.90
C PHE A 284 -17.99 10.35 6.98
N PHE A 285 -17.45 9.66 7.99
CA PHE A 285 -16.02 9.57 8.25
C PHE A 285 -15.57 8.11 8.25
N ALA A 286 -14.50 7.80 7.52
CA ALA A 286 -14.10 6.43 7.18
C ALA A 286 -13.85 5.53 8.42
N PHE A 287 -13.49 6.11 9.56
CA PHE A 287 -13.35 5.44 10.85
C PHE A 287 -14.48 4.44 11.16
N PHE A 288 -15.73 4.78 10.84
CA PHE A 288 -16.88 3.93 11.20
C PHE A 288 -17.01 2.68 10.32
N ASP A 289 -16.48 2.69 9.09
CA ASP A 289 -16.35 1.45 8.31
C ASP A 289 -15.17 0.59 8.83
N LEU A 290 -14.07 1.23 9.25
CA LEU A 290 -12.95 0.51 9.88
C LEU A 290 -13.36 -0.12 11.23
N LEU A 291 -14.23 0.56 11.99
CA LEU A 291 -14.83 0.06 13.22
C LEU A 291 -15.79 -1.10 12.96
N ARG A 292 -16.66 -0.98 11.95
CA ARG A 292 -17.52 -2.08 11.45
C ARG A 292 -16.67 -3.29 11.05
N MET A 293 -15.56 -3.08 10.36
CA MET A 293 -14.64 -4.12 9.90
C MET A 293 -13.84 -4.77 11.05
N ALA A 294 -13.42 -4.00 12.07
CA ALA A 294 -12.80 -4.55 13.26
C ALA A 294 -13.76 -5.48 14.02
N LEU A 295 -15.04 -5.11 14.10
CA LEU A 295 -16.12 -5.93 14.65
C LEU A 295 -16.40 -7.22 13.86
N GLU A 296 -16.00 -7.32 12.58
CA GLU A 296 -16.06 -8.59 11.82
C GLU A 296 -14.97 -9.59 12.27
N GLY A 297 -13.87 -9.12 12.88
CA GLY A 297 -12.81 -9.96 13.42
C GLY A 297 -13.00 -10.41 14.87
N GLY A 298 -13.85 -9.70 15.63
CA GLY A 298 -14.20 -10.04 17.00
C GLY A 298 -15.06 -8.95 17.68
N GLU A 299 -16.00 -9.39 18.52
CA GLU A 299 -16.90 -8.49 19.24
C GLU A 299 -16.19 -7.66 20.33
N SER A 300 -16.68 -6.45 20.53
CA SER A 300 -16.32 -5.57 21.64
C SER A 300 -17.51 -4.66 21.95
N ALA A 301 -17.95 -4.63 23.21
CA ALA A 301 -19.13 -3.87 23.63
C ALA A 301 -18.96 -2.36 23.42
N GLU A 302 -17.75 -1.83 23.64
CA GLU A 302 -17.40 -0.42 23.39
C GLU A 302 -17.45 -0.10 21.89
N TRP A 303 -16.82 -0.93 21.06
CA TRP A 303 -16.80 -0.74 19.60
C TRP A 303 -18.22 -0.81 19.03
N ARG A 304 -19.03 -1.74 19.53
CA ARG A 304 -20.45 -1.91 19.17
C ARG A 304 -21.25 -0.65 19.53
N ALA A 305 -21.14 -0.17 20.76
CA ALA A 305 -21.80 1.05 21.22
C ALA A 305 -21.37 2.31 20.43
N GLY A 306 -20.08 2.42 20.09
CA GLY A 306 -19.56 3.49 19.23
C GLY A 306 -20.17 3.48 17.82
N LEU A 307 -20.25 2.29 17.20
CA LEU A 307 -20.90 2.11 15.90
C LEU A 307 -22.41 2.37 15.95
N ASP A 308 -23.10 1.89 16.99
CA ASP A 308 -24.55 2.10 17.16
C ASP A 308 -24.88 3.59 17.40
N ARG A 309 -24.05 4.32 18.18
CA ARG A 309 -24.17 5.78 18.37
C ARG A 309 -23.99 6.53 17.04
N PHE A 310 -23.04 6.11 16.20
CA PHE A 310 -22.86 6.68 14.86
C PHE A 310 -24.03 6.37 13.93
N LEU A 311 -24.51 5.13 13.90
CA LEU A 311 -25.64 4.72 13.04
C LEU A 311 -26.94 5.43 13.41
N ALA A 312 -27.14 5.75 14.70
CA ALA A 312 -28.22 6.63 15.14
C ALA A 312 -28.13 8.01 14.48
N SER A 313 -27.03 8.74 14.70
CA SER A 313 -26.85 10.10 14.14
C SER A 313 -26.77 10.11 12.62
N LEU A 314 -26.20 9.10 11.96
CA LEU A 314 -26.19 9.03 10.50
C LEU A 314 -27.61 8.96 9.93
N LEU A 315 -28.49 8.16 10.52
CA LEU A 315 -29.85 7.94 10.01
C LEU A 315 -30.88 9.00 10.47
N GLU A 316 -30.60 9.73 11.55
CA GLU A 316 -31.44 10.82 12.07
C GLU A 316 -30.99 12.19 11.54
N ASP A 317 -29.69 12.49 11.70
CA ASP A 317 -29.09 13.80 11.42
C ASP A 317 -28.31 13.81 10.10
N GLY A 318 -27.70 12.69 9.71
CA GLY A 318 -26.76 12.62 8.59
C GLY A 318 -27.36 12.47 7.20
N LEU A 319 -28.67 12.20 7.10
CA LEU A 319 -29.40 12.08 5.82
C LEU A 319 -30.54 13.10 5.77
N HIS A 320 -30.70 13.79 4.63
CA HIS A 320 -31.78 14.77 4.44
C HIS A 320 -33.15 14.05 4.31
N PRO A 321 -34.17 14.40 5.11
CA PRO A 321 -35.39 13.59 5.26
C PRO A 321 -36.25 13.47 4.00
N VAL A 322 -36.12 14.38 3.02
CA VAL A 322 -36.84 14.28 1.74
C VAL A 322 -36.05 13.45 0.73
N THR A 323 -34.80 13.82 0.44
CA THR A 323 -33.99 13.25 -0.65
C THR A 323 -33.21 11.99 -0.27
N GLY A 324 -33.00 11.72 1.02
CA GLY A 324 -32.15 10.62 1.48
C GLY A 324 -30.65 10.83 1.20
N LEU A 325 -30.25 12.01 0.70
CA LEU A 325 -28.86 12.36 0.44
C LEU A 325 -28.10 12.62 1.75
N PRO A 326 -26.80 12.30 1.82
CA PRO A 326 -25.97 12.69 2.95
C PRO A 326 -25.88 14.21 3.06
N ARG A 327 -25.98 14.72 4.28
CA ARG A 327 -25.80 16.13 4.64
C ARG A 327 -24.72 16.28 5.70
N ALA A 328 -24.15 17.47 5.80
CA ALA A 328 -23.16 17.74 6.85
C ALA A 328 -23.87 18.08 8.19
N TRP A 329 -23.17 17.91 9.31
CA TRP A 329 -23.60 18.33 10.64
C TRP A 329 -22.67 19.42 11.17
N ASP A 330 -23.22 20.48 11.77
CA ASP A 330 -22.44 21.53 12.41
C ASP A 330 -22.31 21.27 13.92
N CYS A 331 -21.14 20.78 14.35
CA CYS A 331 -20.88 20.42 15.75
C CYS A 331 -20.84 21.62 16.72
N GLU A 332 -20.72 22.87 16.23
CA GLU A 332 -20.74 24.04 17.12
C GLU A 332 -22.18 24.49 17.44
N THR A 333 -23.15 24.16 16.58
CA THR A 333 -24.52 24.68 16.63
C THR A 333 -25.64 23.64 16.62
N ASP A 334 -25.31 22.35 16.48
CA ASP A 334 -26.25 21.21 16.42
C ASP A 334 -27.34 21.33 15.36
N VAL A 335 -26.95 21.77 14.16
CA VAL A 335 -27.85 21.81 12.99
C VAL A 335 -27.30 20.99 11.82
N PRO A 336 -28.18 20.32 11.05
CA PRO A 336 -27.82 19.80 9.74
C PRO A 336 -27.57 20.93 8.75
N ARG A 337 -26.68 20.67 7.80
CA ARG A 337 -26.27 21.58 6.72
C ARG A 337 -26.61 21.01 5.37
N ASP A 338 -27.80 21.37 4.91
CA ASP A 338 -28.35 20.98 3.61
C ASP A 338 -27.90 21.92 2.46
N ASP A 339 -27.08 22.94 2.75
CA ASP A 339 -26.56 23.94 1.81
C ASP A 339 -25.23 23.54 1.13
N VAL A 340 -24.49 22.61 1.71
CA VAL A 340 -23.17 22.17 1.24
C VAL A 340 -23.31 20.92 0.36
N PRO A 341 -22.76 20.89 -0.86
CA PRO A 341 -22.80 19.69 -1.69
C PRO A 341 -21.79 18.66 -1.18
N LEU A 342 -22.20 17.40 -1.06
CA LEU A 342 -21.35 16.29 -0.59
C LEU A 342 -21.19 15.20 -1.66
N GLU A 343 -20.09 14.45 -1.62
CA GLU A 343 -19.91 13.23 -2.41
C GLU A 343 -20.64 12.06 -1.74
N ILE A 344 -21.37 11.25 -2.52
CA ILE A 344 -22.28 10.24 -1.97
C ILE A 344 -21.70 8.83 -1.87
N GLY A 345 -20.64 8.53 -2.63
CA GLY A 345 -20.15 7.15 -2.85
C GLY A 345 -19.79 6.41 -1.56
N LEU A 346 -19.05 7.06 -0.65
CA LEU A 346 -18.64 6.47 0.63
C LEU A 346 -19.85 6.21 1.55
N THR A 347 -20.76 7.18 1.70
CA THR A 347 -21.94 7.02 2.57
C THR A 347 -22.89 5.94 2.04
N LEU A 348 -23.13 5.92 0.72
CA LEU A 348 -23.96 4.89 0.09
C LEU A 348 -23.31 3.50 0.25
N GLY A 349 -22.00 3.38 0.05
CA GLY A 349 -21.27 2.13 0.26
C GLY A 349 -21.37 1.63 1.69
N PHE A 350 -21.11 2.48 2.67
CA PHE A 350 -21.25 2.13 4.09
C PHE A 350 -22.68 1.71 4.47
N LEU A 351 -23.72 2.38 3.96
CA LEU A 351 -25.11 1.97 4.19
C LEU A 351 -25.42 0.59 3.59
N ILE A 352 -24.83 0.25 2.44
CA ILE A 352 -24.91 -1.09 1.85
C ILE A 352 -24.14 -2.12 2.69
N ASP A 353 -22.90 -1.81 3.11
CA ASP A 353 -22.09 -2.71 3.95
C ASP A 353 -22.71 -2.98 5.33
N VAL A 354 -23.39 -1.98 5.92
CA VAL A 354 -24.16 -2.17 7.16
C VAL A 354 -25.46 -2.94 6.90
N ALA A 355 -26.09 -2.80 5.73
CA ALA A 355 -27.24 -3.61 5.34
C ALA A 355 -26.90 -5.09 5.07
N GLU A 356 -25.75 -5.37 4.45
CA GLU A 356 -25.28 -6.72 4.13
C GLU A 356 -24.66 -7.43 5.35
N ARG A 357 -23.83 -6.72 6.15
CA ARG A 357 -22.94 -7.33 7.16
C ARG A 357 -22.96 -6.65 8.53
N GLY A 358 -23.58 -5.48 8.68
CA GLY A 358 -23.64 -4.74 9.93
C GLY A 358 -24.51 -5.39 11.03
N PRO A 359 -24.62 -4.78 12.22
CA PRO A 359 -25.49 -5.25 13.30
C PRO A 359 -26.98 -5.30 12.90
N ASP A 360 -27.68 -6.38 13.26
CA ASP A 360 -29.03 -6.72 12.75
C ASP A 360 -30.08 -5.61 12.94
N ALA A 361 -30.07 -4.93 14.09
CA ALA A 361 -30.99 -3.85 14.42
C ALA A 361 -30.96 -2.67 13.41
N TRP A 362 -29.89 -2.56 12.62
CA TRP A 362 -29.69 -1.48 11.67
C TRP A 362 -29.82 -1.92 10.21
N ARG A 363 -29.71 -3.23 9.89
CA ARG A 363 -29.66 -3.74 8.51
C ARG A 363 -30.82 -3.24 7.64
N ALA A 364 -32.06 -3.39 8.14
CA ALA A 364 -33.26 -2.95 7.43
C ALA A 364 -33.33 -1.42 7.26
N ARG A 365 -32.90 -0.64 8.27
CA ARG A 365 -32.89 0.82 8.23
C ARG A 365 -31.85 1.34 7.24
N CYS A 366 -30.65 0.75 7.22
CA CYS A 366 -29.58 1.11 6.30
C CYS A 366 -29.91 0.72 4.86
N LYS A 367 -30.55 -0.45 4.63
CA LYS A 367 -31.09 -0.82 3.32
C LYS A 367 -32.11 0.20 2.81
N ALA A 368 -33.07 0.61 3.65
CA ALA A 368 -34.08 1.60 3.27
C ALA A 368 -33.46 2.98 2.94
N ALA A 369 -32.46 3.40 3.73
CA ALA A 369 -31.69 4.62 3.46
C ALA A 369 -30.91 4.55 2.13
N ALA A 370 -30.18 3.45 1.88
CA ALA A 370 -29.43 3.23 0.66
C ALA A 370 -30.33 3.22 -0.59
N VAL A 371 -31.49 2.56 -0.52
CA VAL A 371 -32.49 2.56 -1.60
C VAL A 371 -32.98 3.98 -1.88
N LYS A 372 -33.40 4.73 -0.86
CA LYS A 372 -33.91 6.11 -1.02
C LYS A 372 -32.87 7.07 -1.59
N LEU A 373 -31.60 6.93 -1.18
CA LEU A 373 -30.48 7.67 -1.74
C LEU A 373 -30.32 7.32 -3.24
N GLY A 374 -30.33 6.03 -3.57
CA GLY A 374 -30.30 5.53 -4.95
C GLY A 374 -31.48 6.01 -5.82
N GLU A 375 -32.69 6.11 -5.27
CA GLU A 375 -33.86 6.66 -5.98
C GLU A 375 -33.67 8.13 -6.35
N THR A 376 -33.08 8.94 -5.47
CA THR A 376 -32.66 10.32 -5.81
C THR A 376 -31.56 10.34 -6.88
N VAL A 377 -30.64 9.38 -6.88
CA VAL A 377 -29.60 9.24 -7.92
C VAL A 377 -30.23 8.91 -9.28
N LEU A 378 -31.21 8.00 -9.34
CA LEU A 378 -31.96 7.73 -10.58
C LEU A 378 -32.80 8.93 -11.03
N ALA A 379 -33.41 9.67 -10.10
CA ALA A 379 -34.30 10.78 -10.43
C ALA A 379 -33.59 12.09 -10.82
N LYS A 380 -32.35 12.31 -10.37
CA LYS A 380 -31.62 13.59 -10.53
C LYS A 380 -30.15 13.46 -10.90
N GLY A 381 -29.59 12.26 -10.84
CA GLY A 381 -28.16 11.98 -10.98
C GLY A 381 -27.71 11.50 -12.36
N LEU A 382 -28.63 11.07 -13.22
CA LEU A 382 -28.32 10.65 -14.59
C LEU A 382 -27.97 11.89 -15.43
N LEU A 383 -26.81 11.87 -16.08
CA LEU A 383 -26.24 13.01 -16.78
C LEU A 383 -26.41 12.91 -18.31
N PRO A 384 -26.45 14.05 -19.05
CA PRO A 384 -26.56 14.03 -20.51
C PRO A 384 -25.36 13.39 -21.25
N ASP A 385 -24.23 13.18 -20.56
CA ASP A 385 -23.05 12.45 -21.04
C ASP A 385 -23.12 10.93 -20.71
N GLY A 386 -24.31 10.42 -20.37
CA GLY A 386 -24.55 9.01 -20.01
C GLY A 386 -24.00 8.59 -18.64
N ASN A 387 -23.28 9.48 -17.94
CA ASN A 387 -22.67 9.16 -16.65
C ASN A 387 -23.67 9.37 -15.50
N VAL A 388 -23.24 9.00 -14.28
CA VAL A 388 -23.94 9.36 -13.03
C VAL A 388 -23.12 10.41 -12.26
N ALA A 389 -23.80 11.35 -11.61
CA ALA A 389 -23.19 12.36 -10.75
C ALA A 389 -22.63 11.77 -9.44
N ALA A 390 -21.51 12.33 -8.97
CA ALA A 390 -20.88 11.91 -7.71
C ALA A 390 -21.27 12.75 -6.49
N SER A 391 -21.72 14.00 -6.70
CA SER A 391 -22.00 14.95 -5.63
C SER A 391 -23.29 15.74 -5.86
N TYR A 392 -23.98 16.04 -4.77
CA TYR A 392 -25.33 16.64 -4.76
C TYR A 392 -25.48 17.61 -3.60
N PHE A 393 -26.28 18.66 -3.81
CA PHE A 393 -26.82 19.50 -2.75
C PHE A 393 -27.94 18.72 -2.01
N PRO A 394 -27.88 18.53 -0.68
CA PRO A 394 -28.82 17.65 0.02
C PRO A 394 -30.28 18.14 -0.04
N SER A 395 -30.50 19.46 0.10
CA SER A 395 -31.81 20.10 0.18
C SER A 395 -32.70 19.85 -1.05
N ASP A 396 -32.16 20.08 -2.24
CA ASP A 396 -32.89 20.06 -3.52
C ASP A 396 -32.52 18.86 -4.40
N GLY A 397 -31.44 18.14 -4.07
CA GLY A 397 -30.88 17.05 -4.88
C GLY A 397 -30.26 17.52 -6.20
N ARG A 398 -29.92 18.80 -6.33
CA ARG A 398 -29.22 19.37 -7.50
C ARG A 398 -27.80 18.83 -7.56
N VAL A 399 -27.36 18.44 -8.76
CA VAL A 399 -26.01 17.93 -8.99
C VAL A 399 -24.96 19.03 -8.80
N ASN A 400 -23.87 18.68 -8.11
CA ASN A 400 -22.61 19.40 -8.16
C ASN A 400 -21.69 18.74 -9.21
N SER A 401 -21.40 19.45 -10.30
CA SER A 401 -20.53 18.98 -11.38
C SER A 401 -19.03 19.22 -11.12
N ASN A 402 -18.67 19.98 -10.09
CA ASN A 402 -17.27 20.28 -9.74
C ASN A 402 -16.64 19.14 -8.91
N VAL A 403 -16.52 17.97 -9.54
CA VAL A 403 -15.97 16.73 -8.96
C VAL A 403 -15.16 15.96 -10.01
N GLY A 404 -14.09 15.30 -9.57
CA GLY A 404 -13.23 14.52 -10.46
C GLY A 404 -13.98 13.34 -11.10
N ARG A 405 -13.71 13.03 -12.37
CA ARG A 405 -14.41 11.96 -13.13
C ARG A 405 -14.36 10.61 -12.40
N LEU A 406 -13.25 10.28 -11.74
CA LEU A 406 -13.08 9.04 -10.96
C LEU A 406 -14.16 8.86 -9.87
N ARG A 407 -14.60 9.94 -9.22
CA ARG A 407 -15.62 9.89 -8.16
C ARG A 407 -17.01 9.47 -8.67
N ARG A 408 -17.28 9.61 -9.98
CA ARG A 408 -18.51 9.10 -10.60
C ARG A 408 -18.57 7.57 -10.52
N LEU A 409 -17.43 6.90 -10.72
CA LEU A 409 -17.30 5.43 -10.70
C LEU A 409 -17.61 4.85 -9.32
N ASP A 410 -17.28 5.56 -8.24
CA ASP A 410 -17.60 5.15 -6.87
C ASP A 410 -19.11 4.96 -6.69
N VAL A 411 -19.92 5.84 -7.32
CA VAL A 411 -21.39 5.73 -7.33
C VAL A 411 -21.85 4.58 -8.21
N LEU A 412 -21.30 4.38 -9.41
CA LEU A 412 -21.66 3.25 -10.30
C LEU A 412 -21.43 1.89 -9.60
N ALA A 413 -20.31 1.75 -8.89
CA ALA A 413 -20.01 0.55 -8.12
C ALA A 413 -21.03 0.30 -6.99
N GLN A 414 -21.45 1.36 -6.29
CA GLN A 414 -22.48 1.22 -5.24
C GLN A 414 -23.88 0.99 -5.83
N LEU A 415 -24.22 1.55 -6.99
CA LEU A 415 -25.49 1.28 -7.67
C LEU A 415 -25.60 -0.18 -8.15
N ALA A 416 -24.52 -0.76 -8.66
CA ALA A 416 -24.46 -2.19 -8.98
C ALA A 416 -24.70 -3.05 -7.72
N ARG A 417 -24.04 -2.73 -6.60
CA ARG A 417 -24.33 -3.39 -5.30
C ARG A 417 -25.77 -3.18 -4.82
N LEU A 418 -26.33 -1.98 -5.03
CA LEU A 418 -27.70 -1.64 -4.63
C LEU A 418 -28.74 -2.41 -5.44
N SER A 419 -28.50 -2.68 -6.75
CA SER A 419 -29.33 -3.59 -7.56
C SER A 419 -29.48 -4.95 -6.88
N LYS A 420 -28.36 -5.58 -6.54
CA LYS A 420 -28.29 -6.88 -5.85
C LYS A 420 -28.93 -6.83 -4.46
N LEU A 421 -28.67 -5.79 -3.67
CA LEU A 421 -29.22 -5.65 -2.31
C LEU A 421 -30.74 -5.40 -2.33
N ALA A 422 -31.25 -4.63 -3.28
CA ALA A 422 -32.66 -4.25 -3.38
C ALA A 422 -33.52 -5.28 -4.14
N GLY A 423 -32.95 -5.93 -5.15
CA GLY A 423 -33.70 -6.65 -6.19
C GLY A 423 -34.18 -5.75 -7.33
N ASP A 424 -33.49 -4.64 -7.61
CA ASP A 424 -33.94 -3.58 -8.53
C ASP A 424 -32.92 -3.28 -9.63
N ALA A 425 -33.16 -3.87 -10.81
CA ALA A 425 -32.31 -3.76 -11.99
C ALA A 425 -32.20 -2.35 -12.59
N ARG A 426 -32.96 -1.35 -12.10
CA ARG A 426 -32.81 0.05 -12.53
C ARG A 426 -31.44 0.61 -12.15
N PHE A 427 -30.92 0.28 -10.97
CA PHE A 427 -29.61 0.75 -10.51
C PHE A 427 -28.45 0.14 -11.32
N GLU A 428 -28.56 -1.14 -11.69
CA GLU A 428 -27.61 -1.86 -12.54
C GLU A 428 -27.64 -1.37 -13.99
N SER A 429 -28.83 -1.07 -14.53
CA SER A 429 -28.96 -0.49 -15.88
C SER A 429 -28.25 0.86 -15.99
N ALA A 430 -28.42 1.76 -15.01
CA ALA A 430 -27.69 3.02 -14.94
C ALA A 430 -26.16 2.84 -14.84
N SER A 431 -25.71 1.81 -14.11
CA SER A 431 -24.29 1.47 -13.98
C SER A 431 -23.69 0.93 -15.28
N ARG A 432 -24.45 0.12 -16.01
CA ARG A 432 -24.08 -0.44 -17.32
C ARG A 432 -23.99 0.64 -18.40
N GLU A 433 -24.99 1.50 -18.51
CA GLU A 433 -25.06 2.55 -19.52
C GLU A 433 -23.89 3.54 -19.39
N ALA A 434 -23.55 3.93 -18.16
CA ALA A 434 -22.39 4.78 -17.89
C ALA A 434 -21.04 4.14 -18.24
N LEU A 435 -20.89 2.81 -18.08
CA LEU A 435 -19.63 2.09 -18.34
C LEU A 435 -19.49 1.54 -19.76
N TRP A 436 -20.57 1.45 -20.54
CA TRP A 436 -20.54 1.03 -21.95
C TRP A 436 -19.67 1.94 -22.85
N THR A 437 -19.40 3.18 -22.41
CA THR A 437 -18.60 4.16 -23.15
C THR A 437 -17.10 4.15 -22.78
N PHE A 438 -16.64 3.22 -21.94
CA PHE A 438 -15.27 3.21 -21.43
C PHE A 438 -14.37 2.16 -22.12
N GLU A 439 -13.14 2.54 -22.47
CA GLU A 439 -12.10 1.65 -22.99
C GLU A 439 -10.70 2.08 -22.45
N TYR A 440 -9.80 1.13 -22.18
CA TYR A 440 -8.40 1.41 -21.79
C TYR A 440 -7.47 1.75 -22.98
N SER A 441 -8.00 1.93 -24.19
CA SER A 441 -7.25 2.10 -25.43
C SER A 441 -6.46 3.41 -25.55
N HIS A 442 -6.58 4.32 -24.58
CA HIS A 442 -6.14 5.72 -24.72
C HIS A 442 -5.20 6.24 -23.63
N ALA A 443 -4.94 5.49 -22.55
CA ALA A 443 -4.43 6.09 -21.31
C ALA A 443 -2.90 6.11 -21.14
N TRP A 444 -2.12 5.25 -21.84
CA TRP A 444 -0.70 5.04 -21.51
C TRP A 444 0.22 4.99 -22.83
N SER A 445 1.16 5.97 -23.00
CA SER A 445 2.26 6.36 -23.99
C SER A 445 3.78 5.88 -24.04
N GLY A 446 4.68 6.18 -23.07
CA GLY A 446 6.04 5.60 -22.76
C GLY A 446 6.17 4.37 -21.80
N THR A 447 7.20 4.24 -20.93
CA THR A 447 7.76 2.91 -20.53
C THR A 447 7.41 2.33 -19.14
N TRP A 448 7.78 1.05 -18.92
CA TRP A 448 7.73 0.29 -17.66
C TRP A 448 8.31 1.04 -16.45
N GLN A 449 9.37 1.84 -16.64
CA GLN A 449 10.01 2.61 -15.57
C GLN A 449 9.06 3.62 -14.88
N GLN A 450 8.00 4.01 -15.58
CA GLN A 450 7.07 5.04 -15.16
C GLN A 450 5.66 4.48 -14.97
N ILE A 451 5.46 3.15 -14.97
CA ILE A 451 4.12 2.54 -14.98
C ILE A 451 3.24 3.02 -13.82
N ASP A 452 3.82 3.33 -12.67
CA ASP A 452 3.16 4.17 -11.69
C ASP A 452 3.48 5.63 -12.01
N PRO A 453 2.45 6.51 -12.15
CA PRO A 453 1.13 6.32 -11.51
C PRO A 453 0.01 5.50 -12.21
N ALA A 454 0.11 4.97 -13.43
CA ALA A 454 -1.07 4.49 -14.20
C ALA A 454 -1.59 3.11 -13.79
N PHE A 455 -0.71 2.18 -13.44
CA PHE A 455 -1.18 0.91 -12.88
C PHE A 455 -2.01 1.16 -11.62
N ASP A 456 -1.69 2.18 -10.83
CA ASP A 456 -2.40 2.56 -9.62
C ASP A 456 -3.58 3.54 -9.82
N ASP A 457 -3.34 4.78 -10.23
CA ASP A 457 -4.36 5.83 -10.37
C ASP A 457 -5.35 5.58 -11.52
N GLU A 458 -4.97 4.81 -12.54
CA GLU A 458 -5.90 4.40 -13.60
C GLU A 458 -6.46 3.02 -13.29
N TYR A 459 -5.66 1.94 -13.37
CA TYR A 459 -6.22 0.60 -13.23
C TYR A 459 -6.68 0.28 -11.80
N GLY A 460 -5.92 0.68 -10.77
CA GLY A 460 -6.34 0.62 -9.37
C GLY A 460 -7.59 1.45 -9.06
N HIS A 461 -7.96 2.40 -9.93
CA HIS A 461 -9.27 3.08 -9.88
C HIS A 461 -10.34 2.38 -10.71
N TYR A 462 -10.25 2.43 -12.03
CA TYR A 462 -11.26 1.91 -12.95
C TYR A 462 -11.52 0.42 -12.71
N GLY A 463 -10.46 -0.37 -12.55
CA GLY A 463 -10.52 -1.80 -12.25
C GLY A 463 -11.16 -2.11 -10.89
N ALA A 464 -10.83 -1.37 -9.82
CA ALA A 464 -11.40 -1.61 -8.49
C ALA A 464 -12.93 -1.42 -8.46
N ARG A 465 -13.43 -0.42 -9.18
CA ARG A 465 -14.87 -0.18 -9.31
C ARG A 465 -15.50 -1.21 -10.25
N ALA A 466 -14.81 -1.60 -11.33
CA ALA A 466 -15.23 -2.68 -12.22
C ALA A 466 -15.39 -4.03 -11.50
N ALA A 467 -14.41 -4.45 -10.70
CA ALA A 467 -14.46 -5.69 -9.92
C ALA A 467 -15.57 -5.65 -8.85
N THR A 468 -15.77 -4.49 -8.21
CA THR A 468 -16.91 -4.28 -7.29
C THR A 468 -18.26 -4.45 -7.99
N SER A 469 -18.44 -3.82 -9.16
CA SER A 469 -19.65 -3.98 -9.98
C SER A 469 -19.83 -5.41 -10.48
N TRP A 470 -18.75 -6.09 -10.88
CA TRP A 470 -18.79 -7.46 -11.39
C TRP A 470 -19.17 -8.48 -10.30
N ARG A 471 -18.68 -8.32 -9.06
CA ARG A 471 -19.11 -9.12 -7.89
C ARG A 471 -20.59 -8.89 -7.51
N ALA A 472 -21.15 -7.74 -7.87
CA ALA A 472 -22.56 -7.43 -7.68
C ALA A 472 -23.44 -7.99 -8.81
N ALA A 473 -23.06 -7.75 -10.07
CA ALA A 473 -23.78 -8.14 -11.27
C ALA A 473 -22.90 -9.06 -12.15
N PRO A 474 -22.77 -10.36 -11.81
CA PRO A 474 -21.82 -11.27 -12.45
C PRO A 474 -22.11 -11.59 -13.93
N GLN A 475 -23.33 -11.29 -14.40
CA GLN A 475 -23.75 -11.49 -15.80
C GLN A 475 -23.39 -10.30 -16.70
N GLU A 476 -23.10 -9.12 -16.13
CA GLU A 476 -22.84 -7.90 -16.90
C GLU A 476 -21.40 -7.85 -17.39
N LYS A 477 -21.23 -8.24 -18.67
CA LYS A 477 -19.95 -8.46 -19.32
C LYS A 477 -19.01 -7.26 -19.26
N VAL A 478 -19.54 -6.05 -19.40
CA VAL A 478 -18.75 -4.81 -19.37
C VAL A 478 -17.96 -4.65 -18.06
N PHE A 479 -18.50 -5.08 -16.91
CA PHE A 479 -17.77 -5.01 -15.64
C PHE A 479 -16.63 -6.04 -15.58
N ARG A 480 -16.84 -7.26 -16.13
CA ARG A 480 -15.80 -8.30 -16.26
C ARG A 480 -14.70 -7.87 -17.23
N GLU A 481 -15.08 -7.36 -18.39
CA GLU A 481 -14.16 -6.94 -19.46
C GLU A 481 -13.34 -5.72 -19.02
N LEU A 482 -13.92 -4.81 -18.24
CA LEU A 482 -13.22 -3.68 -17.63
C LEU A 482 -12.28 -4.10 -16.48
N ALA A 483 -12.63 -5.11 -15.68
CA ALA A 483 -11.75 -5.61 -14.62
C ALA A 483 -10.55 -6.41 -15.19
N LEU A 484 -10.81 -7.32 -16.14
CA LEU A 484 -9.80 -8.20 -16.75
C LEU A 484 -8.97 -7.52 -17.84
N GLY A 485 -9.56 -6.57 -18.59
CA GLY A 485 -8.86 -5.85 -19.66
C GLY A 485 -7.70 -5.03 -19.12
N GLY A 486 -7.92 -4.26 -18.04
CA GLY A 486 -6.87 -3.49 -17.38
C GLY A 486 -5.77 -4.38 -16.79
N TRP A 487 -6.12 -5.48 -16.11
CA TRP A 487 -5.13 -6.45 -15.62
C TRP A 487 -4.22 -6.95 -16.77
N ARG A 488 -4.82 -7.42 -17.87
CA ARG A 488 -4.08 -7.96 -19.01
C ARG A 488 -3.27 -6.89 -19.75
N HIS A 489 -3.72 -5.64 -19.76
CA HIS A 489 -3.00 -4.50 -20.34
C HIS A 489 -1.74 -4.14 -19.53
N PHE A 490 -1.88 -3.91 -18.22
CA PHE A 490 -0.78 -3.40 -17.40
C PHE A 490 0.16 -4.49 -16.87
N ARG A 491 -0.29 -5.75 -16.72
CA ARG A 491 0.52 -6.86 -16.16
C ARG A 491 1.95 -6.95 -16.72
N PRO A 492 2.23 -6.90 -18.04
CA PRO A 492 3.59 -7.08 -18.55
C PRO A 492 4.50 -5.93 -18.10
N LEU A 493 4.04 -4.69 -18.30
CA LEU A 493 4.76 -3.48 -17.88
C LEU A 493 4.97 -3.44 -16.36
N TRP A 494 4.01 -3.94 -15.57
CA TRP A 494 4.09 -3.95 -14.11
C TRP A 494 5.10 -4.99 -13.63
N THR A 495 5.07 -6.18 -14.23
CA THR A 495 6.06 -7.24 -13.97
C THR A 495 7.47 -6.75 -14.28
N ASP A 496 7.65 -6.00 -15.38
CA ASP A 496 8.92 -5.34 -15.71
C ASP A 496 9.27 -4.21 -14.73
N SER A 497 8.34 -3.35 -14.33
CA SER A 497 8.60 -2.29 -13.33
C SER A 497 9.13 -2.86 -12.02
N VAL A 498 8.39 -3.80 -11.44
CA VAL A 498 8.75 -4.40 -10.14
C VAL A 498 10.09 -5.14 -10.23
N ARG A 499 10.35 -5.91 -11.30
CA ARG A 499 11.58 -6.71 -11.44
C ARG A 499 12.80 -5.95 -11.96
N LEU A 500 12.65 -4.78 -12.59
CA LEU A 500 13.77 -4.04 -13.21
C LEU A 500 14.07 -2.70 -12.50
N GLY A 501 13.34 -2.37 -11.43
CA GLY A 501 13.57 -1.17 -10.62
C GLY A 501 12.84 0.08 -11.13
N GLY A 502 11.69 -0.10 -11.78
CA GLY A 502 10.80 0.99 -12.15
C GLY A 502 10.14 1.65 -10.95
N THR A 503 9.33 2.68 -11.22
CA THR A 503 8.59 3.41 -10.19
C THR A 503 7.48 2.52 -9.62
N CYS A 504 7.47 2.36 -8.29
CA CYS A 504 6.40 1.72 -7.52
C CYS A 504 5.97 2.69 -6.40
N ALA A 505 4.77 3.26 -6.51
CA ALA A 505 4.20 4.20 -5.55
C ALA A 505 3.63 3.46 -4.33
N ALA A 506 3.72 4.06 -3.13
CA ALA A 506 3.31 3.38 -1.90
C ALA A 506 1.85 2.89 -1.95
N ASP A 507 0.92 3.66 -2.51
CA ASP A 507 -0.49 3.28 -2.62
C ASP A 507 -0.83 2.29 -3.74
N GLN A 508 0.14 1.82 -4.54
CA GLN A 508 -0.01 0.72 -5.52
C GLN A 508 -0.55 -0.58 -4.90
N VAL A 509 -0.46 -0.73 -3.57
CA VAL A 509 -1.14 -1.78 -2.79
C VAL A 509 -2.66 -1.84 -3.05
N ARG A 510 -3.28 -0.73 -3.48
CA ARG A 510 -4.66 -0.62 -3.96
C ARG A 510 -4.92 -1.57 -5.12
N CYS A 511 -3.97 -1.72 -6.04
CA CYS A 511 -4.03 -2.69 -7.12
C CYS A 511 -3.92 -4.12 -6.62
N TRP A 512 -3.13 -4.38 -5.56
CA TRP A 512 -3.09 -5.73 -4.99
C TRP A 512 -4.46 -6.12 -4.42
N VAL A 513 -5.19 -5.21 -3.77
CA VAL A 513 -6.57 -5.45 -3.30
C VAL A 513 -7.50 -5.79 -4.47
N LEU A 514 -7.49 -4.98 -5.52
CA LEU A 514 -8.22 -5.22 -6.77
C LEU A 514 -7.86 -6.59 -7.38
N LEU A 515 -6.57 -6.95 -7.40
CA LEU A 515 -6.13 -8.22 -7.95
C LEU A 515 -6.56 -9.42 -7.09
N MET A 516 -6.82 -9.25 -5.78
CA MET A 516 -7.47 -10.30 -4.99
C MET A 516 -8.91 -10.52 -5.45
N ASP A 517 -9.65 -9.44 -5.67
CA ASP A 517 -11.03 -9.48 -6.18
C ASP A 517 -11.09 -10.11 -7.58
N VAL A 518 -10.16 -9.75 -8.47
CA VAL A 518 -10.06 -10.36 -9.81
C VAL A 518 -9.67 -11.83 -9.72
N ALA A 519 -8.80 -12.23 -8.79
CA ALA A 519 -8.42 -13.64 -8.59
C ALA A 519 -9.51 -14.50 -7.92
N GLU A 520 -10.52 -13.88 -7.29
CA GLU A 520 -11.75 -14.54 -6.84
C GLU A 520 -12.73 -14.70 -8.02
N LEU A 521 -12.96 -13.63 -8.78
CA LEU A 521 -13.97 -13.57 -9.86
C LEU A 521 -13.51 -14.27 -11.16
N ALA A 522 -12.20 -14.32 -11.41
CA ALA A 522 -11.55 -15.07 -12.49
C ALA A 522 -10.49 -16.03 -11.91
N PRO A 523 -10.89 -17.21 -11.40
CA PRO A 523 -9.96 -18.22 -10.89
C PRO A 523 -8.90 -18.64 -11.91
N GLU A 524 -9.17 -18.49 -13.22
CA GLU A 524 -8.21 -18.76 -14.31
C GLU A 524 -7.00 -17.80 -14.31
N GLU A 525 -7.13 -16.58 -13.77
CA GLU A 525 -6.04 -15.62 -13.65
C GLU A 525 -5.28 -15.75 -12.32
N LYS A 526 -5.80 -16.50 -11.34
CA LYS A 526 -5.33 -16.49 -9.94
C LYS A 526 -3.84 -16.81 -9.77
N ASP A 527 -3.32 -17.80 -10.49
CA ASP A 527 -1.90 -18.17 -10.42
C ASP A 527 -0.99 -17.11 -11.08
N ALA A 528 -1.44 -16.51 -12.19
CA ALA A 528 -0.74 -15.41 -12.86
C ALA A 528 -0.71 -14.14 -12.00
N ILE A 529 -1.83 -13.83 -11.35
CA ILE A 529 -1.97 -12.73 -10.39
C ILE A 529 -1.07 -12.96 -9.18
N ARG A 530 -1.02 -14.19 -8.63
CA ARG A 530 -0.11 -14.55 -7.52
C ARG A 530 1.36 -14.42 -7.91
N ALA A 531 1.73 -14.85 -9.11
CA ALA A 531 3.09 -14.77 -9.62
C ALA A 531 3.61 -13.34 -9.80
N ALA A 532 2.74 -12.39 -10.16
CA ALA A 532 3.13 -10.97 -10.30
C ALA A 532 3.07 -10.17 -8.98
N THR A 533 2.09 -10.47 -8.12
CA THR A 533 1.89 -9.71 -6.86
C THR A 533 2.90 -10.10 -5.78
N TRP A 534 3.36 -11.36 -5.73
CA TRP A 534 4.32 -11.78 -4.71
C TRP A 534 5.67 -11.04 -4.80
N PRO A 535 6.29 -10.88 -5.99
CA PRO A 535 7.48 -10.04 -6.12
C PRO A 535 7.22 -8.56 -5.81
N ALA A 536 6.02 -8.03 -6.06
CA ALA A 536 5.66 -6.65 -5.67
C ALA A 536 5.62 -6.48 -4.15
N VAL A 537 5.01 -7.42 -3.42
CA VAL A 537 5.02 -7.46 -1.95
C VAL A 537 6.46 -7.46 -1.40
N ARG A 538 7.37 -8.25 -2.00
CA ARG A 538 8.79 -8.28 -1.64
C ARG A 538 9.50 -6.97 -1.98
N GLY A 539 9.28 -6.41 -3.17
CA GLY A 539 9.87 -5.14 -3.61
C GLY A 539 9.52 -3.97 -2.69
N HIS A 540 8.23 -3.82 -2.36
CA HIS A 540 7.74 -2.82 -1.40
C HIS A 540 8.29 -3.05 0.01
N PHE A 541 8.22 -4.27 0.55
CA PHE A 541 8.77 -4.56 1.88
C PHE A 541 10.27 -4.24 2.01
N LYS A 542 11.04 -4.37 0.92
CA LYS A 542 12.44 -3.95 0.84
C LYS A 542 12.62 -2.44 0.70
N GLY A 543 11.87 -1.79 -0.20
CA GLY A 543 12.05 -0.38 -0.55
C GLY A 543 11.42 0.63 0.41
N GLU A 544 10.32 0.28 1.08
CA GLU A 544 9.60 1.15 2.03
C GLU A 544 10.25 1.22 3.43
N GLN A 545 11.30 0.45 3.70
CA GLN A 545 12.07 0.61 4.95
C GLN A 545 12.94 1.87 4.88
N GLY A 546 12.54 2.94 5.56
CA GLY A 546 13.27 4.21 5.65
C GLY A 546 14.65 4.08 6.29
N GLY A 547 15.50 5.10 6.12
CA GLY A 547 16.86 5.14 6.70
C GLY A 547 16.90 5.21 8.23
N SER A 548 15.74 5.31 8.88
CA SER A 548 15.54 5.18 10.33
C SER A 548 15.45 3.72 10.79
N GLY A 549 15.23 2.78 9.87
CA GLY A 549 14.79 1.41 10.18
C GLY A 549 13.27 1.24 10.31
N ALA A 550 12.52 2.34 10.38
CA ALA A 550 11.06 2.30 10.32
C ALA A 550 10.61 1.97 8.89
N TRP A 551 9.47 1.29 8.74
CA TRP A 551 8.74 1.34 7.47
C TRP A 551 7.94 2.64 7.42
N GLU A 552 7.95 3.26 6.25
CA GLU A 552 7.32 4.54 5.93
C GLU A 552 6.57 4.38 4.59
N ASP A 553 5.36 4.95 4.42
CA ASP A 553 4.69 4.97 3.11
C ASP A 553 5.56 5.77 2.11
N LEU A 554 6.32 5.07 1.25
CA LEU A 554 7.35 5.65 0.36
C LEU A 554 7.29 5.09 -1.08
N THR A 555 7.48 5.96 -2.07
CA THR A 555 7.71 5.54 -3.46
C THR A 555 9.10 4.93 -3.63
N VAL A 556 9.15 3.73 -4.20
CA VAL A 556 10.37 2.97 -4.50
C VAL A 556 10.76 3.18 -5.97
N ILE A 557 12.04 3.46 -6.24
CA ILE A 557 12.61 3.59 -7.59
C ILE A 557 14.02 3.01 -7.57
N ASP A 558 14.45 2.28 -8.61
CA ASP A 558 15.73 1.56 -8.65
C ASP A 558 15.91 0.60 -7.45
N PHE A 559 14.81 -0.01 -6.99
CA PHE A 559 14.68 -0.83 -5.77
C PHE A 559 14.99 -0.10 -4.45
N ASP A 560 15.20 1.22 -4.44
CA ASP A 560 15.65 1.99 -3.30
C ASP A 560 14.66 3.11 -2.96
N SER A 561 14.62 3.58 -1.71
CA SER A 561 13.79 4.74 -1.37
C SER A 561 14.51 6.02 -1.81
N GLN A 562 13.95 6.77 -2.74
CA GLN A 562 14.51 8.04 -3.20
C GLN A 562 14.48 9.10 -2.10
N ALA A 563 15.54 9.20 -1.28
CA ALA A 563 15.64 10.23 -0.24
C ALA A 563 15.83 11.65 -0.83
N THR A 564 16.46 11.75 -2.00
CA THR A 564 16.74 13.01 -2.71
C THR A 564 15.63 13.43 -3.67
N PHE A 565 14.97 12.47 -4.33
CA PHE A 565 13.75 12.70 -5.12
C PHE A 565 12.55 12.03 -4.45
N ALA A 566 12.38 12.29 -3.15
CA ALA A 566 11.15 12.00 -2.44
C ALA A 566 10.04 12.95 -2.94
N LEU A 567 9.53 12.66 -4.13
CA LEU A 567 8.12 12.87 -4.40
C LEU A 567 7.39 12.03 -3.36
N LYS A 568 6.94 12.71 -2.31
CA LYS A 568 6.09 12.17 -1.26
C LYS A 568 4.68 12.05 -1.88
N VAL A 569 4.51 11.03 -2.72
CA VAL A 569 3.23 10.69 -3.36
C VAL A 569 2.38 9.96 -2.33
N GLY A 570 1.10 10.32 -2.27
CA GLY A 570 0.36 10.34 -1.01
C GLY A 570 0.78 11.57 -0.20
N ASP A 571 -0.14 12.54 -0.05
CA ASP A 571 0.12 13.94 0.33
C ASP A 571 0.81 14.16 1.70
N PHE A 572 0.97 13.10 2.50
CA PHE A 572 1.87 13.08 3.65
C PHE A 572 2.68 11.76 3.65
N PRO A 573 4.02 11.82 3.69
CA PRO A 573 4.82 10.64 4.03
C PRO A 573 4.57 10.31 5.52
N GLY A 574 4.74 9.06 5.92
CA GLY A 574 4.41 8.73 7.30
C GLY A 574 4.25 7.26 7.61
N ALA A 575 3.48 7.00 8.67
CA ALA A 575 3.15 5.67 9.16
C ALA A 575 2.69 4.73 8.00
N PRO A 576 3.18 3.47 7.94
CA PRO A 576 3.11 2.60 6.77
C PRO A 576 1.73 1.93 6.61
N GLN A 577 0.70 2.77 6.42
CA GLN A 577 -0.67 2.36 6.16
C GLN A 577 -0.74 1.43 4.95
N ASN A 578 -0.09 1.82 3.86
CA ASN A 578 -0.27 1.16 2.58
C ASN A 578 0.36 -0.23 2.61
N LEU A 579 1.61 -0.34 3.05
CA LEU A 579 2.26 -1.65 3.20
C LEU A 579 1.51 -2.59 4.17
N LEU A 580 1.00 -2.09 5.31
CA LEU A 580 0.17 -2.91 6.21
C LEU A 580 -1.16 -3.32 5.57
N HIS A 581 -1.82 -2.43 4.83
CA HIS A 581 -3.04 -2.73 4.09
C HIS A 581 -2.76 -3.76 2.98
N GLY A 582 -1.72 -3.58 2.17
CA GLY A 582 -1.30 -4.52 1.12
C GLY A 582 -0.95 -5.91 1.66
N LEU A 583 -0.13 -5.98 2.72
CA LEU A 583 0.21 -7.24 3.39
C LEU A 583 -1.04 -7.92 4.00
N SER A 584 -1.97 -7.16 4.59
CA SER A 584 -3.26 -7.71 5.05
C SER A 584 -4.15 -8.18 3.88
N ALA A 585 -4.09 -7.50 2.73
CA ALA A 585 -4.90 -7.82 1.56
C ALA A 585 -4.50 -9.18 0.97
N VAL A 586 -3.20 -9.41 0.76
CA VAL A 586 -2.69 -10.65 0.15
C VAL A 586 -2.70 -11.87 1.07
N TYR A 587 -2.92 -11.72 2.38
CA TYR A 587 -2.95 -12.79 3.39
C TYR A 587 -4.20 -13.70 3.32
N GLU A 588 -4.57 -14.14 2.11
CA GLU A 588 -5.78 -14.94 1.84
C GLU A 588 -5.49 -16.45 1.65
N PRO A 589 -6.39 -17.35 2.10
CA PRO A 589 -6.29 -18.78 1.86
C PRO A 589 -6.20 -19.13 0.37
N GLY A 590 -5.22 -19.97 0.02
CA GLY A 590 -4.94 -20.32 -1.38
C GLY A 590 -4.35 -19.17 -2.22
N TYR A 591 -3.97 -18.06 -1.60
CA TYR A 591 -3.20 -16.98 -2.22
C TYR A 591 -1.83 -16.83 -1.56
N LEU A 592 -1.62 -15.85 -0.67
CA LEU A 592 -0.35 -15.59 0.03
C LEU A 592 -0.51 -15.56 1.56
N ARG A 593 -1.43 -16.35 2.11
CA ARG A 593 -1.47 -16.68 3.54
C ARG A 593 -0.29 -17.59 3.93
N THR A 594 0.90 -17.00 4.05
CA THR A 594 2.17 -17.68 4.36
C THR A 594 2.82 -17.12 5.63
N ASP A 595 3.66 -17.91 6.29
CA ASP A 595 4.43 -17.46 7.46
C ASP A 595 5.34 -16.27 7.12
N GLU A 596 5.80 -16.15 5.87
CA GLU A 596 6.61 -15.03 5.38
C GLU A 596 5.82 -13.72 5.33
N VAL A 597 4.60 -13.71 4.76
CA VAL A 597 3.73 -12.52 4.78
C VAL A 597 3.32 -12.16 6.20
N ARG A 598 3.06 -13.14 7.07
CA ARG A 598 2.77 -12.88 8.49
C ARG A 598 3.99 -12.28 9.21
N ALA A 599 5.20 -12.71 8.86
CA ALA A 599 6.43 -12.18 9.45
C ALA A 599 6.75 -10.76 8.95
N MET A 600 6.57 -10.48 7.65
CA MET A 600 6.64 -9.15 7.08
C MET A 600 5.66 -8.20 7.75
N TYR A 601 4.38 -8.59 7.85
CA TYR A 601 3.34 -7.79 8.52
C TYR A 601 3.70 -7.51 9.99
N THR A 602 4.17 -8.52 10.73
CA THR A 602 4.54 -8.34 12.14
C THR A 602 5.76 -7.42 12.31
N ALA A 603 6.73 -7.49 11.40
CA ALA A 603 7.89 -6.58 11.41
C ALA A 603 7.46 -5.12 11.21
N VAL A 604 6.61 -4.85 10.21
CA VAL A 604 6.06 -3.51 9.94
C VAL A 604 5.19 -3.04 11.12
N LEU A 605 4.32 -3.89 11.67
CA LEU A 605 3.46 -3.59 12.81
C LEU A 605 4.28 -3.16 14.04
N ARG A 606 5.25 -3.98 14.46
CA ARG A 606 6.02 -3.72 15.69
C ARG A 606 6.97 -2.54 15.53
N SER A 607 7.60 -2.40 14.36
CA SER A 607 8.37 -1.20 14.00
C SER A 607 7.50 0.07 14.03
N SER A 608 6.24 -0.02 13.62
CA SER A 608 5.30 1.11 13.67
C SER A 608 4.82 1.45 15.09
N LEU A 609 4.63 0.44 15.94
CA LEU A 609 4.31 0.61 17.36
C LEU A 609 5.47 1.27 18.13
N GLU A 610 6.71 0.97 17.77
CA GLU A 610 7.91 1.62 18.31
C GLU A 610 8.06 3.06 17.78
N THR A 611 7.91 3.26 16.47
CA THR A 611 8.20 4.54 15.81
C THR A 611 7.12 5.59 16.04
N TYR A 612 5.85 5.28 15.73
CA TYR A 612 4.78 6.28 15.61
C TYR A 612 3.85 6.36 16.83
N LYS A 613 3.78 5.32 17.68
CA LYS A 613 2.85 5.29 18.81
C LYS A 613 3.25 6.32 19.88
N ARG A 614 2.29 7.10 20.33
CA ARG A 614 2.36 8.02 21.48
C ARG A 614 1.19 7.67 22.43
N PRO A 615 1.08 8.26 23.64
CA PRO A 615 0.09 7.82 24.65
C PRO A 615 -1.37 7.74 24.15
N HIS A 616 -1.78 8.65 23.26
CA HIS A 616 -3.18 8.77 22.81
C HIS A 616 -3.41 8.50 21.32
N GLY A 617 -2.36 8.24 20.52
CA GLY A 617 -2.54 7.87 19.12
C GLY A 617 -1.22 7.60 18.40
N PHE A 618 -1.31 7.32 17.10
CA PHE A 618 -0.15 7.28 16.23
C PHE A 618 0.08 8.66 15.59
N LEU A 619 1.35 9.09 15.54
CA LEU A 619 1.76 10.24 14.73
C LEU A 619 1.53 9.96 13.24
N MET A 620 1.29 11.03 12.47
CA MET A 620 1.37 10.98 11.01
C MET A 620 2.81 10.72 10.54
N GLU A 621 3.81 11.39 11.13
CA GLU A 621 5.22 11.34 10.71
C GLU A 621 6.11 10.63 11.76
N THR A 622 7.32 10.22 11.37
CA THR A 622 8.27 9.52 12.26
C THR A 622 8.75 10.35 13.46
N LYS A 623 8.65 11.68 13.40
CA LYS A 623 9.13 12.61 14.43
C LYS A 623 7.99 13.44 15.02
N GLN A 624 8.10 13.75 16.31
CA GLN A 624 7.27 14.76 16.95
C GLN A 624 7.61 16.15 16.40
N ARG A 625 6.63 17.05 16.37
CA ARG A 625 6.75 18.45 15.97
C ARG A 625 6.64 19.36 17.20
N ASP A 626 7.27 20.54 17.15
CA ASP A 626 7.09 21.59 18.15
C ASP A 626 5.68 22.18 18.03
N GLY A 627 4.76 21.77 18.92
CA GLY A 627 3.34 22.13 18.89
C GLY A 627 2.42 20.92 18.66
N PRO A 628 1.25 21.09 18.04
CA PRO A 628 0.27 20.01 17.91
C PRO A 628 0.72 18.82 17.04
N ASN A 629 0.67 17.64 17.63
CA ASN A 629 1.03 16.34 17.07
C ASN A 629 -0.23 15.50 16.77
N SER A 630 -0.92 15.83 15.69
CA SER A 630 -2.22 15.21 15.34
C SER A 630 -2.21 13.68 15.32
N ALA A 631 -3.16 13.08 16.04
CA ALA A 631 -3.40 11.63 16.12
C ALA A 631 -3.99 10.99 14.84
N MET A 632 -4.04 11.72 13.71
CA MET A 632 -4.56 11.20 12.44
C MET A 632 -3.77 10.00 11.87
N GLY A 633 -2.55 9.74 12.34
CA GLY A 633 -1.85 8.49 12.05
C GLY A 633 -2.64 7.25 12.49
N SER A 634 -3.44 7.37 13.56
CA SER A 634 -4.36 6.31 14.02
C SER A 634 -5.37 5.93 12.94
N MET A 635 -5.92 6.91 12.22
CA MET A 635 -6.89 6.66 11.14
C MET A 635 -6.25 5.95 9.95
N ARG A 636 -5.00 6.32 9.60
CA ARG A 636 -4.22 5.68 8.54
C ARG A 636 -3.93 4.21 8.87
N MET A 637 -3.42 3.94 10.07
CA MET A 637 -3.04 2.59 10.51
C MET A 637 -4.23 1.63 10.63
N LEU A 638 -5.40 2.12 11.06
CA LEU A 638 -6.59 1.28 11.34
C LEU A 638 -7.01 0.35 10.20
N LEU A 639 -6.85 0.76 8.93
CA LEU A 639 -7.24 -0.06 7.78
C LEU A 639 -6.43 -1.36 7.66
N GLY A 640 -5.11 -1.28 7.82
CA GLY A 640 -4.23 -2.46 7.80
C GLY A 640 -4.35 -3.32 9.06
N LEU A 641 -4.70 -2.71 10.21
CA LEU A 641 -4.93 -3.40 11.48
C LEU A 641 -6.23 -4.21 11.44
N ALA A 642 -7.36 -3.57 11.12
CA ALA A 642 -8.68 -4.20 11.09
C ALA A 642 -8.75 -5.33 10.04
N LYS A 643 -8.19 -5.11 8.84
CA LYS A 643 -8.17 -6.14 7.78
C LYS A 643 -7.38 -7.38 8.13
N MET A 644 -6.24 -7.26 8.83
CA MET A 644 -5.51 -8.44 9.28
C MET A 644 -6.23 -9.13 10.45
N TYR A 645 -6.73 -8.35 11.41
CA TYR A 645 -7.47 -8.88 12.57
C TYR A 645 -8.67 -9.76 12.16
N ALA A 646 -9.42 -9.34 11.13
CA ALA A 646 -10.55 -10.09 10.59
C ALA A 646 -10.18 -11.39 9.84
N LYS A 647 -8.93 -11.53 9.38
CA LYS A 647 -8.46 -12.70 8.61
C LYS A 647 -7.78 -13.76 9.45
N LEU A 648 -7.15 -13.38 10.57
CA LEU A 648 -6.49 -14.30 11.50
C LEU A 648 -7.53 -15.18 12.22
N LYS A 649 -7.15 -16.41 12.56
CA LYS A 649 -8.01 -17.36 13.28
C LYS A 649 -7.85 -17.20 14.79
#